data_AF-A0A9W7FCF3-F1
#
_entry.id   AF-A0A9W7FCF3-F1
#
_cell.length_a   1.000
_cell.length_b   1.000
_cell.length_c   1.000
_cell.angle_alpha   90.00
_cell.angle_beta   90.00
_cell.angle_gamma   90.00
#
_symmetry.space_group_name_H-M   'P 1'
#
loop_
_entity.id
_entity.type
_entity.pdbx_description
1 polymer ?
#
loop_
_entity_poly.entity_id
_entity_poly.type
_entity_poly.pdbx_seq_one_letter_code
_entity_poly.pdbx_strand_id
1 'polypeptide(L)'
;MPVPSHSDTVLASLDVVAALEMTTGDAIMDAKIRALSNLHSQKVRALMKSVNSLKSQISIMKAQSKEHRRSSLITGLRDKFRESELVVDILKTELTIKTGMGVSEVNEFIVKRSLGGPKRFRPKSREELQNELIEVEKKYRRVCEKNKLISAGGENLGRGNVKFKSEIPPPSPAESSPVYGREGGGEVLQGQVSELLDEIESLKVSLNSRDTNLTAQMQEMDRLRSENRELRRIEERLAHKERKHRDLKERNKEMERENSRMVEESEVARADFVQVKAMLETAKEESKIEADALRSQYGKQMDELAGSMAREAELAEQLDRYKGEATANRQTNYELVRTKEITLSETQKLNNDLKMKLQTVELKNEKLEREMSSLQQGAKETAVLKEKLRGESQRSRELARRLKDYETRLEDNIARREKAEAQVTTLKERAKLAESQNSKLHKEIQGITGRMEREESLLKDAMEDKAAIRAAASSEGQIKDLQEKVKELQGKLADSKGDVGDLTKELNGVMNDKEALQKELEGCTEKLVQAEKTRDFALKATKLASQASEVTQSEGGKKVVAELLLQKSTLEDSLAKQAFKVASLEDEREKLVAAVKALKQKNEAAQMLKKKNMLALEAMKKQVEEARSGGLATKEVEEMKMLLRGAEIEREASEQKAALAESEVQSLRQEIEAYDNKLTGAKEKFTLQIKQIEKEVKADLSSGSSDHTELFKSLRQELEAANREAAKQKKAGKNKLKEIQIDLDAHVDAVTLLREMGDKYKSHSQMLMKRLTDAGIEDVPEMPTMSPAVQEHQSEHESESESESVSGSETSSMSGTSTIISATR
;
A
#
# COMPACT_ATOMS: atom_id res chain seq x y z
N MET A 1 -20.45 -15.07 49.92
CA MET A 1 -21.22 -13.87 49.53
C MET A 1 -21.61 -14.05 48.07
N PRO A 2 -22.90 -14.24 47.72
CA PRO A 2 -23.31 -14.45 46.33
C PRO A 2 -23.49 -13.10 45.62
N VAL A 3 -23.04 -13.02 44.38
CA VAL A 3 -23.14 -11.85 43.49
C VAL A 3 -24.35 -12.05 42.55
N PRO A 4 -25.18 -11.01 42.29
CA PRO A 4 -26.46 -11.18 41.60
C PRO A 4 -26.34 -11.19 40.07
N SER A 5 -27.22 -11.96 39.43
CA SER A 5 -27.35 -12.16 37.99
C SER A 5 -28.08 -11.00 37.28
N HIS A 6 -27.55 -10.57 36.13
CA HIS A 6 -27.98 -9.41 35.33
C HIS A 6 -29.13 -9.68 34.32
N SER A 7 -30.07 -10.59 34.59
CA SER A 7 -31.09 -10.97 33.60
C SER A 7 -32.34 -10.08 33.53
N ASP A 8 -32.59 -9.19 34.49
CA ASP A 8 -33.93 -8.59 34.63
C ASP A 8 -34.09 -7.17 34.08
N THR A 9 -33.04 -6.58 33.48
CA THR A 9 -33.08 -5.18 33.02
C THR A 9 -33.50 -5.00 31.55
N VAL A 10 -33.62 -6.08 30.77
CA VAL A 10 -33.85 -5.99 29.31
C VAL A 10 -35.34 -6.07 28.93
N LEU A 11 -36.20 -6.56 29.83
CA LEU A 11 -37.63 -6.72 29.55
C LEU A 11 -38.47 -5.45 29.79
N ALA A 12 -37.94 -4.45 30.51
CA ALA A 12 -38.65 -3.19 30.76
C ALA A 12 -38.47 -2.12 29.66
N SER A 13 -37.54 -2.31 28.71
CA SER A 13 -37.25 -1.33 27.66
C SER A 13 -38.03 -1.51 26.36
N LEU A 14 -38.76 -2.61 26.19
CA LEU A 14 -39.54 -2.85 24.96
C LEU A 14 -40.94 -2.22 25.00
N ASP A 15 -41.59 -2.15 26.17
CA ASP A 15 -42.95 -1.60 26.30
C ASP A 15 -43.01 -0.05 26.25
N VAL A 16 -41.87 0.64 26.41
CA VAL A 16 -41.80 2.10 26.30
C VAL A 16 -41.75 2.56 24.83
N VAL A 17 -41.27 1.70 23.92
CA VAL A 17 -41.15 2.04 22.49
C VAL A 17 -42.50 1.94 21.77
N ALA A 18 -43.36 1.01 22.17
CA ALA A 18 -44.70 0.85 21.59
C ALA A 18 -45.69 1.96 22.03
N ALA A 19 -45.50 2.56 23.21
CA ALA A 19 -46.38 3.62 23.73
C ALA A 19 -46.11 5.01 23.11
N LEU A 20 -44.99 5.21 22.41
CA LEU A 20 -44.61 6.50 21.80
C LEU A 20 -45.10 6.64 20.35
N GLU A 21 -45.56 5.58 19.69
CA GLU A 21 -45.96 5.65 18.27
C GLU A 21 -47.33 6.29 18.01
N MET A 22 -48.14 6.55 19.04
CA MET A 22 -49.52 7.05 18.86
C MET A 22 -49.74 8.55 19.14
N THR A 23 -48.73 9.31 19.60
CA THR A 23 -48.90 10.75 19.89
C THR A 23 -47.76 11.69 19.44
N THR A 24 -46.73 11.20 18.74
CA THR A 24 -45.53 12.01 18.39
C THR A 24 -45.14 11.95 16.91
N GLY A 25 -46.10 11.89 15.99
CA GLY A 25 -45.85 11.86 14.55
C GLY A 25 -45.00 13.05 14.05
N ASP A 26 -45.31 14.26 14.51
CA ASP A 26 -44.59 15.47 14.11
C ASP A 26 -43.18 15.55 14.73
N ALA A 27 -43.01 15.16 15.99
CA ALA A 27 -41.70 15.20 16.65
C ALA A 27 -40.72 14.17 16.06
N ILE A 28 -41.21 13.00 15.66
CA ILE A 28 -40.40 11.98 14.98
C ILE A 28 -40.09 12.42 13.55
N MET A 29 -41.05 13.02 12.84
CA MET A 29 -40.81 13.54 11.49
C MET A 29 -39.80 14.70 11.51
N ASP A 30 -39.92 15.62 12.46
CA ASP A 30 -38.95 16.72 12.66
C ASP A 30 -37.57 16.20 13.04
N ALA A 31 -37.47 15.17 13.89
CA ALA A 31 -36.20 14.52 14.20
C ALA A 31 -35.58 13.88 12.96
N LYS A 32 -36.39 13.27 12.09
CA LYS A 32 -35.94 12.67 10.82
C LYS A 32 -35.49 13.74 9.81
N ILE A 33 -36.22 14.86 9.70
CA ILE A 33 -35.85 16.00 8.86
C ILE A 33 -34.54 16.61 9.35
N ARG A 34 -34.35 16.77 10.67
CA ARG A 34 -33.08 17.25 11.25
C ARG A 34 -31.93 16.28 11.01
N ALA A 35 -32.15 14.97 11.17
CA ALA A 35 -31.14 13.95 10.89
C ALA A 35 -30.73 13.96 9.41
N LEU A 36 -31.69 14.06 8.48
CA LEU A 36 -31.44 14.19 7.05
C LEU A 36 -30.72 15.48 6.69
N SER A 37 -31.12 16.61 7.28
CA SER A 37 -30.47 17.90 7.10
C SER A 37 -29.02 17.87 7.60
N ASN A 38 -28.78 17.29 8.78
CA ASN A 38 -27.43 17.13 9.33
C ASN A 38 -26.55 16.22 8.46
N LEU A 39 -27.10 15.10 7.98
CA LEU A 39 -26.39 14.21 7.06
C LEU A 39 -26.07 14.92 5.74
N HIS A 40 -27.01 15.70 5.22
CA HIS A 40 -26.79 16.51 4.01
C HIS A 40 -25.69 17.56 4.26
N SER A 41 -25.72 18.30 5.37
CA SER A 41 -24.66 19.24 5.72
C SER A 41 -23.30 18.55 5.92
N GLN A 42 -23.26 17.33 6.46
CA GLN A 42 -22.03 16.54 6.56
C GLN A 42 -21.52 16.14 5.18
N LYS A 43 -22.39 15.67 4.29
CA LYS A 43 -22.04 15.33 2.89
C LYS A 43 -21.54 16.57 2.14
N VAL A 44 -22.19 17.72 2.27
CA VAL A 44 -21.76 19.00 1.67
C VAL A 44 -20.39 19.41 2.22
N ARG A 45 -20.17 19.32 3.53
CA ARG A 45 -18.86 19.63 4.14
C ARG A 45 -17.76 18.68 3.67
N ALA A 46 -18.04 17.38 3.56
CA ALA A 46 -17.10 16.39 3.05
C ALA A 46 -16.78 16.64 1.56
N LEU A 47 -17.80 16.96 0.76
CA LEU A 47 -17.64 17.34 -0.65
C LEU A 47 -16.81 18.62 -0.78
N MET A 48 -17.11 19.67 -0.01
CA MET A 48 -16.33 20.92 -0.02
C MET A 48 -14.87 20.68 0.39
N LYS A 49 -14.61 19.81 1.39
CA LYS A 49 -13.25 19.40 1.74
C LYS A 49 -12.55 18.68 0.58
N SER A 50 -13.24 17.76 -0.10
CA SER A 50 -12.71 17.06 -1.28
C SER A 50 -12.42 18.03 -2.44
N VAL A 51 -13.35 18.93 -2.76
CA VAL A 51 -13.19 19.96 -3.78
C VAL A 51 -12.01 20.88 -3.46
N ASN A 52 -11.86 21.30 -2.21
CA ASN A 52 -10.73 22.15 -1.79
C ASN A 52 -9.40 21.39 -1.84
N SER A 53 -9.38 20.10 -1.48
CA SER A 53 -8.22 19.23 -1.64
C SER A 53 -7.81 19.10 -3.12
N LEU A 54 -8.77 18.84 -4.01
CA LEU A 54 -8.54 18.75 -5.45
C LEU A 54 -8.08 20.09 -6.04
N LYS A 55 -8.67 21.22 -5.63
CA LYS A 55 -8.21 22.56 -6.03
C LYS A 55 -6.76 22.81 -5.59
N SER A 56 -6.40 22.41 -4.38
CA SER A 56 -5.02 22.50 -3.88
C SER A 56 -4.06 21.64 -4.70
N GLN A 57 -4.46 20.40 -5.04
CA GLN A 57 -3.66 19.52 -5.90
C GLN A 57 -3.48 20.11 -7.30
N ILE A 58 -4.55 20.64 -7.92
CA ILE A 58 -4.47 21.32 -9.22
C ILE A 58 -3.54 22.53 -9.15
N SER A 59 -3.58 23.31 -8.07
CA SER A 59 -2.68 24.46 -7.87
C SER A 59 -1.21 24.01 -7.80
N ILE A 60 -0.92 22.95 -7.04
CA ILE A 60 0.42 22.35 -6.94
C ILE A 60 0.88 21.83 -8.32
N MET A 61 0.03 21.09 -9.03
CA MET A 61 0.35 20.59 -10.37
C MET A 61 0.60 21.72 -11.38
N LYS A 62 -0.18 22.82 -11.31
CA LYS A 62 0.07 24.01 -12.14
C LYS A 62 1.40 24.68 -11.80
N ALA A 63 1.78 24.74 -10.52
CA ALA A 63 3.08 25.27 -10.09
C ALA A 63 4.23 24.38 -10.59
N GLN A 64 4.12 23.06 -10.43
CA GLN A 64 5.09 22.08 -10.93
C GLN A 64 5.22 22.12 -12.46
N SER A 65 4.11 22.26 -13.19
CA SER A 65 4.15 22.39 -14.66
C SER A 65 4.87 23.66 -15.10
N LYS A 66 4.66 24.79 -14.41
CA LYS A 66 5.41 26.04 -14.64
C LYS A 66 6.91 25.87 -14.34
N GLU A 67 7.25 25.17 -13.27
CA GLU A 67 8.63 24.86 -12.90
C GLU A 67 9.31 23.93 -13.91
N HIS A 68 8.60 22.92 -14.42
CA HIS A 68 9.10 22.03 -15.46
C HIS A 68 9.35 22.78 -16.77
N ARG A 69 8.43 23.68 -17.18
CA ARG A 69 8.63 24.57 -18.34
C ARG A 69 9.83 25.50 -18.15
N ARG A 70 9.98 26.10 -16.96
CA ARG A 70 11.13 26.97 -16.64
C ARG A 70 12.44 26.18 -16.68
N SER A 71 12.45 24.96 -16.15
CA SER A 71 13.61 24.09 -16.15
C SER A 71 14.00 23.66 -17.56
N SER A 72 13.02 23.27 -18.38
CA SER A 72 13.20 22.97 -19.80
C SER A 72 13.76 24.17 -20.56
N LEU A 73 13.23 25.38 -20.33
CA LEU A 73 13.75 26.61 -20.92
C LEU A 73 15.20 26.90 -20.49
N ILE A 74 15.52 26.72 -19.20
CA ILE A 74 16.89 26.91 -18.69
C ILE A 74 17.85 25.92 -19.34
N THR A 75 17.45 24.64 -19.47
CA THR A 75 18.25 23.62 -20.17
C THR A 75 18.46 24.01 -21.63
N GLY A 76 17.40 24.37 -22.35
CA GLY A 76 17.51 24.82 -23.74
C GLY A 76 18.36 26.07 -23.92
N LEU A 77 18.32 27.03 -22.97
CA LEU A 77 19.20 28.20 -22.97
C LEU A 77 20.67 27.83 -22.69
N ARG A 78 20.91 26.87 -21.80
CA ARG A 78 22.27 26.36 -21.53
C ARG A 78 22.87 25.65 -22.73
N ASP A 79 22.07 24.87 -23.45
CA ASP A 79 22.53 24.15 -24.64
C ASP A 79 22.82 25.14 -25.78
N LYS A 80 21.92 26.11 -26.04
CA LYS A 80 22.18 27.21 -26.97
C LYS A 80 23.43 28.02 -26.59
N PHE A 81 23.66 28.24 -25.30
CA PHE A 81 24.85 28.92 -24.82
C PHE A 81 26.12 28.10 -25.12
N ARG A 82 26.14 26.80 -24.83
CA ARG A 82 27.27 25.91 -25.16
C ARG A 82 27.54 25.85 -26.66
N GLU A 83 26.50 25.73 -27.48
CA GLU A 83 26.63 25.76 -28.94
C GLU A 83 27.22 27.09 -29.41
N SER A 84 26.75 28.21 -28.86
CA SER A 84 27.32 29.54 -29.18
C SER A 84 28.77 29.66 -28.75
N GLU A 85 29.16 29.12 -27.59
CA GLU A 85 30.55 29.09 -27.13
C GLU A 85 31.44 28.25 -28.04
N LEU A 86 30.95 27.11 -28.50
CA LEU A 86 31.66 26.25 -29.44
C LEU A 86 31.86 26.95 -30.78
N VAL A 87 30.81 27.58 -31.32
CA VAL A 87 30.90 28.37 -32.56
C VAL A 87 31.92 29.50 -32.41
N VAL A 88 31.91 30.22 -31.29
CA VAL A 88 32.90 31.27 -31.00
C VAL A 88 34.32 30.70 -30.95
N ASP A 89 34.53 29.54 -30.33
CA ASP A 89 35.84 28.91 -30.25
C ASP A 89 36.33 28.44 -31.63
N ILE A 90 35.47 27.83 -32.45
CA ILE A 90 35.79 27.48 -33.84
C ILE A 90 36.14 28.74 -34.64
N LEU A 91 35.35 29.80 -34.54
CA LEU A 91 35.62 31.07 -35.23
C LEU A 91 36.94 31.72 -34.76
N LYS A 92 37.27 31.64 -33.48
CA LYS A 92 38.58 32.08 -32.94
C LYS A 92 39.72 31.28 -33.56
N THR A 93 39.59 29.95 -33.65
CA THR A 93 40.62 29.11 -34.27
C THR A 93 40.79 29.43 -35.76
N GLU A 94 39.69 29.55 -36.50
CA GLU A 94 39.69 29.96 -37.91
C GLU A 94 40.30 31.34 -38.13
N LEU A 95 39.98 32.32 -37.28
CA LEU A 95 40.58 33.66 -37.34
C LEU A 95 42.08 33.62 -37.08
N THR A 96 42.51 32.84 -36.07
CA THR A 96 43.94 32.62 -35.78
C THR A 96 44.66 32.04 -37.00
N ILE A 97 44.07 31.04 -37.65
CA ILE A 97 44.62 30.40 -38.85
C ILE A 97 44.70 31.37 -40.03
N LYS A 98 43.62 32.13 -40.30
CA LYS A 98 43.53 33.01 -41.47
C LYS A 98 44.36 34.29 -41.36
N THR A 99 44.48 34.86 -40.17
CA THR A 99 45.15 36.15 -39.95
C THR A 99 46.58 36.00 -39.42
N GLY A 100 46.93 34.82 -38.88
CA GLY A 100 48.20 34.60 -38.19
C GLY A 100 48.31 35.30 -36.83
N MET A 101 47.22 35.92 -36.35
CA MET A 101 47.19 36.59 -35.04
C MET A 101 47.27 35.57 -33.91
N GLY A 102 47.95 35.94 -32.82
CA GLY A 102 48.00 35.10 -31.63
C GLY A 102 46.63 35.05 -30.92
N VAL A 103 46.36 33.97 -30.18
CA VAL A 103 45.09 33.77 -29.43
C VAL A 103 44.74 34.96 -28.52
N SER A 104 45.75 35.58 -27.89
CA SER A 104 45.58 36.77 -27.04
C SER A 104 45.13 38.01 -27.82
N GLU A 105 45.63 38.17 -29.05
CA GLU A 105 45.32 39.30 -29.93
C GLU A 105 43.94 39.15 -30.55
N VAL A 106 43.56 37.91 -30.92
CA VAL A 106 42.20 37.58 -31.38
C VAL A 106 41.19 37.83 -30.26
N ASN A 107 41.51 37.45 -29.02
CA ASN A 107 40.69 37.73 -27.85
C ASN A 107 40.54 39.24 -27.59
N GLU A 108 41.63 40.02 -27.69
CA GLU A 108 41.54 41.49 -27.58
C GLU A 108 40.70 42.11 -28.69
N PHE A 109 40.85 41.62 -29.92
CA PHE A 109 40.06 42.05 -31.07
C PHE A 109 38.56 41.80 -30.83
N ILE A 110 38.21 40.61 -30.34
CA ILE A 110 36.84 40.26 -29.98
C ILE A 110 36.34 41.18 -28.87
N VAL A 111 37.06 41.33 -27.76
CA VAL A 111 36.70 42.22 -26.63
C VAL A 111 36.44 43.65 -27.10
N LYS A 112 37.32 44.19 -27.94
CA LYS A 112 37.21 45.55 -28.48
C LYS A 112 36.01 45.73 -29.41
N ARG A 113 35.58 44.65 -30.07
CA ARG A 113 34.50 44.70 -31.07
C ARG A 113 33.14 44.31 -30.50
N SER A 114 33.08 43.40 -29.53
CA SER A 114 31.84 42.82 -29.00
C SER A 114 31.35 43.48 -27.72
N LEU A 115 32.24 44.14 -26.95
CA LEU A 115 31.87 44.70 -25.65
C LEU A 115 31.74 46.21 -25.74
N GLY A 116 30.50 46.69 -25.74
CA GLY A 116 30.16 48.09 -25.56
C GLY A 116 30.28 48.51 -24.08
N GLY A 117 30.83 49.70 -23.83
CA GLY A 117 30.85 50.35 -22.52
C GLY A 117 32.13 50.16 -21.68
N PRO A 118 32.33 50.99 -20.63
CA PRO A 118 33.57 50.98 -19.84
C PRO A 118 33.75 49.69 -19.03
N LYS A 119 34.98 49.15 -19.01
CA LYS A 119 35.38 47.92 -18.28
C LYS A 119 35.01 47.90 -16.79
N ARG A 120 34.76 49.06 -16.17
CA ARG A 120 34.44 49.20 -14.74
C ARG A 120 32.98 48.84 -14.39
N PHE A 121 32.06 48.88 -15.36
CA PHE A 121 30.62 48.76 -15.12
C PHE A 121 29.99 47.50 -15.71
N ARG A 122 30.81 46.62 -16.31
CA ARG A 122 30.36 45.33 -16.82
C ARG A 122 31.18 44.20 -16.21
N PRO A 123 30.59 43.00 -16.08
CA PRO A 123 31.37 41.80 -15.79
C PRO A 123 32.48 41.60 -16.84
N LYS A 124 33.61 41.03 -16.39
CA LYS A 124 34.69 40.66 -17.30
C LYS A 124 34.20 39.59 -18.27
N SER A 125 34.51 39.73 -19.55
CA SER A 125 34.14 38.70 -20.52
C SER A 125 35.07 37.48 -20.40
N ARG A 126 34.64 36.36 -20.99
CA ARG A 126 35.43 35.13 -21.06
C ARG A 126 36.81 35.37 -21.65
N GLU A 127 36.90 36.19 -22.70
CA GLU A 127 38.13 36.57 -23.41
C GLU A 127 39.05 37.42 -22.53
N GLU A 128 38.49 38.38 -21.78
CA GLU A 128 39.28 39.19 -20.85
C GLU A 128 39.88 38.33 -19.73
N LEU A 129 39.11 37.37 -19.22
CA LEU A 129 39.58 36.42 -18.21
C LEU A 129 40.63 35.46 -18.77
N GLN A 130 40.46 34.97 -20.00
CA GLN A 130 41.46 34.13 -20.67
C GLN A 130 42.78 34.87 -20.86
N ASN A 131 42.73 36.15 -21.26
CA ASN A 131 43.94 36.97 -21.39
C ASN A 131 44.61 37.22 -20.03
N GLU A 132 43.83 37.51 -18.98
CA GLU A 132 44.36 37.63 -17.61
C GLU A 132 45.01 36.32 -17.13
N LEU A 133 44.43 35.16 -17.44
CA LEU A 133 45.00 33.86 -17.12
C LEU A 133 46.36 33.67 -17.82
N ILE A 134 46.42 33.95 -19.12
CA ILE A 134 47.66 33.87 -19.92
C ILE A 134 48.73 34.82 -19.35
N GLU A 135 48.35 36.03 -18.94
CA GLU A 135 49.27 36.97 -18.29
C GLU A 135 49.81 36.45 -16.96
N VAL A 136 48.93 35.89 -16.11
CA VAL A 136 49.31 35.29 -14.83
C VAL A 136 50.25 34.12 -15.05
N GLU A 137 49.97 33.25 -16.01
CA GLU A 137 50.86 32.14 -16.38
C GLU A 137 52.22 32.63 -16.90
N LYS A 138 52.25 33.69 -17.70
CA LYS A 138 53.52 34.31 -18.15
C LYS A 138 54.31 34.87 -16.97
N LYS A 139 53.64 35.55 -16.02
CA LYS A 139 54.27 36.06 -14.79
C LYS A 139 54.82 34.92 -13.94
N TYR A 140 54.03 33.85 -13.77
CA TYR A 140 54.44 32.65 -13.03
C TYR A 140 55.66 31.98 -13.67
N ARG A 141 55.65 31.78 -15.01
CA ARG A 141 56.80 31.23 -15.74
C ARG A 141 58.07 32.05 -15.53
N ARG A 142 58.01 33.38 -15.64
CA ARG A 142 59.16 34.26 -15.38
C ARG A 142 59.68 34.14 -13.94
N VAL A 143 58.79 34.00 -12.97
CA VAL A 143 59.20 33.79 -11.56
C VAL A 143 59.88 32.43 -11.40
N CYS A 144 59.33 31.37 -11.98
CA CYS A 144 59.96 30.05 -11.97
C CYS A 144 61.33 30.04 -12.66
N GLU A 145 61.48 30.73 -13.80
CA GLU A 145 62.77 30.86 -14.50
C GLU A 145 63.79 31.67 -13.70
N LYS A 146 63.37 32.78 -13.09
CA LYS A 146 64.24 33.55 -12.17
C LYS A 146 64.67 32.71 -10.98
N ASN A 147 63.77 31.94 -10.37
CA ASN A 147 64.10 31.04 -9.27
C ASN A 147 65.04 29.91 -9.70
N LYS A 148 64.90 29.38 -10.93
CA LYS A 148 65.83 28.40 -11.50
C LYS A 148 67.22 28.99 -11.74
N LEU A 149 67.31 30.22 -12.23
CA LEU A 149 68.60 30.91 -12.44
C LEU A 149 69.30 31.23 -11.11
N ILE A 150 68.53 31.64 -10.09
CA ILE A 150 69.03 31.86 -8.73
C ILE A 150 69.49 30.53 -8.10
N SER A 151 68.74 29.44 -8.31
CA SER A 151 69.12 28.10 -7.83
C SER A 151 70.30 27.48 -8.59
N ALA A 152 70.50 27.82 -9.87
CA ALA A 152 71.61 27.32 -10.68
C ALA A 152 72.91 28.14 -10.50
N GLY A 153 72.82 29.38 -10.03
CA GLY A 153 73.97 30.26 -9.75
C GLY A 153 74.34 30.39 -8.26
N GLY A 154 73.58 29.74 -7.35
CA GLY A 154 73.61 30.03 -5.91
C GLY A 154 74.43 29.11 -5.01
N GLU A 155 75.08 28.07 -5.52
CA GLU A 155 75.75 27.08 -4.65
C GLU A 155 77.26 27.30 -4.42
N ASN A 156 77.85 28.45 -4.80
CA ASN A 156 79.31 28.61 -4.63
C ASN A 156 79.86 29.93 -4.06
N LEU A 157 79.05 30.80 -3.47
CA LEU A 157 79.53 31.90 -2.61
C LEU A 157 78.48 32.09 -1.50
N GLY A 158 78.69 31.64 -0.27
CA GLY A 158 79.71 32.18 0.63
C GLY A 158 79.03 33.13 1.60
N ARG A 159 79.00 32.74 2.89
CA ARG A 159 78.73 33.64 4.03
C ARG A 159 79.60 34.89 3.86
N GLY A 160 79.01 36.00 3.46
CA GLY A 160 79.72 37.23 3.12
C GLY A 160 79.06 38.42 3.77
N ASN A 161 79.62 38.77 4.92
CA ASN A 161 79.26 39.89 5.76
C ASN A 161 79.26 41.21 4.97
N VAL A 162 78.21 42.01 5.12
CA VAL A 162 78.12 43.37 4.60
C VAL A 162 79.05 44.25 5.42
N LYS A 163 80.18 44.73 4.86
CA LYS A 163 80.66 46.13 5.00
C LYS A 163 82.05 46.43 4.43
N PHE A 164 82.15 47.67 3.95
CA PHE A 164 83.32 48.56 3.83
C PHE A 164 84.10 48.63 2.50
N LYS A 165 84.09 49.86 1.96
CA LYS A 165 84.89 50.42 0.87
C LYS A 165 86.33 50.68 1.33
N SER A 166 87.34 50.42 0.47
CA SER A 166 88.50 51.31 0.22
C SER A 166 89.48 50.73 -0.82
N GLU A 167 89.53 51.36 -1.99
CA GLU A 167 90.70 51.87 -2.76
C GLU A 167 92.19 51.45 -2.48
N ILE A 168 92.90 51.10 -3.59
CA ILE A 168 94.34 51.37 -3.97
C ILE A 168 95.45 50.42 -3.41
N PRO A 169 96.65 50.17 -4.04
CA PRO A 169 97.06 49.51 -5.31
C PRO A 169 98.21 48.44 -5.10
N PRO A 170 98.88 47.86 -6.14
CA PRO A 170 100.12 47.07 -5.98
C PRO A 170 101.39 47.81 -6.48
N PRO A 171 102.58 47.50 -5.94
CA PRO A 171 103.72 47.25 -6.85
C PRO A 171 104.79 46.24 -6.38
N SER A 172 105.56 45.79 -7.38
CA SER A 172 106.99 45.35 -7.35
C SER A 172 107.31 43.86 -7.47
N PRO A 173 108.08 43.49 -8.53
CA PRO A 173 109.05 42.40 -8.52
C PRO A 173 110.47 42.94 -8.30
N ALA A 174 111.27 42.25 -7.49
CA ALA A 174 112.67 42.60 -7.21
C ALA A 174 113.65 41.61 -7.87
N GLU A 175 114.77 42.18 -8.31
CA GLU A 175 115.91 41.63 -9.04
C GLU A 175 116.92 40.86 -8.16
N SER A 176 118.03 40.46 -8.83
CA SER A 176 119.42 40.23 -8.35
C SER A 176 119.82 38.75 -8.16
N SER A 177 121.01 38.26 -8.53
CA SER A 177 122.28 38.87 -8.96
C SER A 177 123.20 37.78 -9.60
N PRO A 178 124.16 38.14 -10.49
CA PRO A 178 125.33 37.33 -10.88
C PRO A 178 126.58 37.71 -10.04
N VAL A 179 127.70 36.95 -10.10
CA VAL A 179 129.12 37.39 -9.87
C VAL A 179 130.15 36.20 -9.90
N TYR A 180 131.15 36.33 -10.81
CA TYR A 180 132.60 35.94 -10.86
C TYR A 180 133.16 34.65 -10.20
N GLY A 181 134.19 33.93 -10.69
CA GLY A 181 135.19 34.07 -11.77
C GLY A 181 136.37 33.07 -11.59
N ARG A 182 137.34 33.04 -12.53
CA ARG A 182 138.81 32.79 -12.38
C ARG A 182 139.47 31.77 -13.33
N GLU A 183 140.58 32.24 -13.89
CA GLU A 183 141.45 31.83 -15.01
C GLU A 183 142.32 30.56 -14.81
N GLY A 184 142.81 30.00 -15.94
CA GLY A 184 144.23 29.63 -16.05
C GLY A 184 144.61 28.34 -16.80
N GLY A 185 145.07 28.47 -18.05
CA GLY A 185 146.18 27.66 -18.62
C GLY A 185 145.84 26.45 -19.50
N GLY A 186 146.31 26.46 -20.77
CA GLY A 186 146.42 25.23 -21.58
C GLY A 186 146.25 25.39 -23.10
N GLU A 187 147.07 26.21 -23.75
CA GLU A 187 147.03 26.57 -25.19
C GLU A 187 147.35 25.42 -26.19
N VAL A 188 147.32 24.15 -25.77
CA VAL A 188 147.45 22.98 -26.67
C VAL A 188 146.28 21.98 -26.51
N LEU A 189 145.37 22.24 -25.56
CA LEU A 189 144.07 21.54 -25.41
C LEU A 189 142.88 22.44 -25.80
N GLN A 190 143.12 23.70 -26.17
CA GLN A 190 142.10 24.72 -26.39
C GLN A 190 141.16 24.43 -27.56
N GLY A 191 141.60 23.69 -28.58
CA GLY A 191 140.73 23.16 -29.64
C GLY A 191 139.77 22.09 -29.12
N GLN A 192 140.28 21.12 -28.34
CA GLN A 192 139.47 20.05 -27.75
C GLN A 192 138.54 20.56 -26.63
N VAL A 193 138.97 21.55 -25.86
CA VAL A 193 138.13 22.20 -24.84
C VAL A 193 137.07 23.07 -25.49
N SER A 194 137.35 23.76 -26.61
CA SER A 194 136.32 24.47 -27.37
C SER A 194 135.31 23.49 -27.98
N GLU A 195 135.75 22.39 -28.57
CA GLU A 195 134.86 21.35 -29.11
C GLU A 195 134.01 20.69 -28.01
N LEU A 196 134.58 20.41 -26.84
CA LEU A 196 133.82 19.89 -25.69
C LEU A 196 132.86 20.94 -25.11
N LEU A 197 133.21 22.23 -25.12
CA LEU A 197 132.31 23.30 -24.70
C LEU A 197 131.15 23.47 -25.69
N ASP A 198 131.41 23.44 -26.99
CA ASP A 198 130.40 23.45 -28.05
C ASP A 198 129.51 22.20 -27.99
N GLU A 199 130.08 21.03 -27.67
CA GLU A 199 129.32 19.80 -27.45
C GLU A 199 128.46 19.89 -26.18
N ILE A 200 128.99 20.43 -25.08
CA ILE A 200 128.21 20.69 -23.86
C ILE A 200 127.08 21.69 -24.14
N GLU A 201 127.32 22.72 -24.95
CA GLU A 201 126.31 23.73 -25.29
C GLU A 201 125.24 23.15 -26.22
N SER A 202 125.63 22.34 -27.21
CA SER A 202 124.73 21.55 -28.05
C SER A 202 123.89 20.57 -27.23
N LEU A 203 124.49 19.85 -26.29
CA LEU A 203 123.80 18.94 -25.38
C LEU A 203 122.85 19.70 -24.45
N LYS A 204 123.21 20.90 -23.96
CA LYS A 204 122.32 21.77 -23.18
C LYS A 204 121.13 22.24 -24.00
N VAL A 205 121.35 22.67 -25.24
CA VAL A 205 120.25 23.06 -26.15
C VAL A 205 119.35 21.86 -26.43
N SER A 206 119.93 20.68 -26.67
CA SER A 206 119.17 19.44 -26.85
C SER A 206 118.37 19.07 -25.59
N LEU A 207 118.97 19.17 -24.40
CA LEU A 207 118.31 18.90 -23.12
C LEU A 207 117.17 19.89 -22.87
N ASN A 208 117.41 21.19 -23.05
CA ASN A 208 116.38 22.23 -22.94
C ASN A 208 115.23 21.98 -23.93
N SER A 209 115.53 21.60 -25.17
CA SER A 209 114.51 21.25 -26.16
C SER A 209 113.67 20.04 -25.71
N ARG A 210 114.31 19.02 -25.11
CA ARG A 210 113.62 17.86 -24.54
C ARG A 210 112.78 18.24 -23.32
N ASP A 211 113.26 19.10 -22.44
CA ASP A 211 112.51 19.58 -21.28
C ASP A 211 111.31 20.43 -21.70
N THR A 212 111.45 21.28 -22.73
CA THR A 212 110.30 22.01 -23.30
C THR A 212 109.28 21.08 -23.93
N ASN A 213 109.72 20.02 -24.63
CA ASN A 213 108.82 19.02 -25.17
C ASN A 213 108.15 18.18 -24.07
N LEU A 214 108.88 17.82 -23.03
CA LEU A 214 108.36 17.04 -21.90
C LEU A 214 107.36 17.86 -21.09
N THR A 215 107.63 19.15 -20.84
CA THR A 215 106.68 20.07 -20.20
C THR A 215 105.43 20.30 -21.05
N ALA A 216 105.57 20.45 -22.38
CA ALA A 216 104.43 20.52 -23.29
C ALA A 216 103.59 19.22 -23.26
N GLN A 217 104.24 18.05 -23.26
CA GLN A 217 103.55 16.76 -23.11
C GLN A 217 102.87 16.61 -21.75
N MET A 218 103.48 17.09 -20.66
CA MET A 218 102.85 17.11 -19.34
C MET A 218 101.60 18.00 -19.30
N GLN A 219 101.67 19.20 -19.89
CA GLN A 219 100.52 20.11 -19.99
C GLN A 219 99.38 19.49 -20.80
N GLU A 220 99.70 18.83 -21.91
CA GLU A 220 98.70 18.14 -22.73
C GLU A 220 98.08 16.95 -21.99
N MET A 221 98.89 16.18 -21.25
CA MET A 221 98.37 15.12 -20.38
C MET A 221 97.41 15.65 -19.31
N ASP A 222 97.73 16.79 -18.69
CA ASP A 222 96.86 17.40 -17.68
C ASP A 222 95.59 17.99 -18.29
N ARG A 223 95.68 18.56 -19.50
CA ARG A 223 94.52 18.97 -20.29
C ARG A 223 93.61 17.79 -20.59
N LEU A 224 94.12 16.69 -21.15
CA LEU A 224 93.34 15.48 -21.45
C LEU A 224 92.73 14.85 -20.19
N ARG A 225 93.41 14.92 -19.04
CA ARG A 225 92.86 14.51 -17.75
C ARG A 225 91.74 15.42 -17.26
N SER A 226 91.80 16.72 -17.54
CA SER A 226 90.72 17.66 -17.22
C SER A 226 89.49 17.44 -18.10
N GLU A 227 89.70 17.24 -19.41
CA GLU A 227 88.64 16.94 -20.37
C GLU A 227 87.97 15.59 -20.03
N ASN A 228 88.73 14.55 -19.68
CA ASN A 228 88.16 13.28 -19.19
C ASN A 228 87.29 13.44 -17.93
N ARG A 229 87.70 14.29 -17.00
CA ARG A 229 86.90 14.59 -15.80
C ARG A 229 85.60 15.29 -16.16
N GLU A 230 85.61 16.18 -17.15
CA GLU A 230 84.42 16.85 -17.64
C GLU A 230 83.47 15.91 -18.40
N LEU A 231 84.00 15.06 -19.28
CA LEU A 231 83.24 14.05 -20.01
C LEU A 231 82.50 13.11 -19.03
N ARG A 232 83.17 12.64 -17.96
CA ARG A 232 82.51 11.83 -16.92
C ARG A 232 81.35 12.55 -16.23
N ARG A 233 81.50 13.85 -15.93
CA ARG A 233 80.40 14.65 -15.35
C ARG A 233 79.24 14.79 -16.33
N ILE A 234 79.52 14.91 -17.63
CA ILE A 234 78.50 14.99 -18.67
C ILE A 234 77.76 13.65 -18.77
N GLU A 235 78.49 12.52 -18.79
CA GLU A 235 77.92 11.16 -18.78
C GLU A 235 77.00 10.94 -17.57
N GLU A 236 77.43 11.32 -16.36
CA GLU A 236 76.61 11.23 -15.15
C GLU A 236 75.31 12.05 -15.25
N ARG A 237 75.39 13.28 -15.78
CA ARG A 237 74.19 14.12 -16.01
C ARG A 237 73.28 13.51 -17.07
N LEU A 238 73.83 12.92 -18.13
CA LEU A 238 73.07 12.28 -19.19
C LEU A 238 72.35 11.03 -18.64
N ALA A 239 73.05 10.19 -17.89
CA ALA A 239 72.49 9.04 -17.20
C ALA A 239 71.40 9.41 -16.18
N HIS A 240 71.52 10.56 -15.50
CA HIS A 240 70.47 11.08 -14.62
C HIS A 240 69.23 11.53 -15.42
N LYS A 241 69.43 12.26 -16.52
CA LYS A 241 68.33 12.70 -17.41
C LYS A 241 67.60 11.52 -18.06
N GLU A 242 68.32 10.49 -18.48
CA GLU A 242 67.75 9.26 -19.03
C GLU A 242 66.88 8.51 -18.02
N ARG A 243 67.37 8.38 -16.77
CA ARG A 243 66.56 7.82 -15.68
C ARG A 243 65.28 8.62 -15.46
N LYS A 244 65.40 9.95 -15.33
CA LYS A 244 64.24 10.84 -15.17
C LYS A 244 63.25 10.74 -16.35
N HIS A 245 63.75 10.64 -17.58
CA HIS A 245 62.90 10.46 -18.76
C HIS A 245 62.19 9.11 -18.74
N ARG A 246 62.87 8.05 -18.30
CA ARG A 246 62.27 6.71 -18.13
C ARG A 246 61.14 6.74 -17.09
N ASP A 247 61.38 7.36 -15.93
CA ASP A 247 60.39 7.48 -14.86
C ASP A 247 59.16 8.30 -15.31
N LEU A 248 59.38 9.41 -16.02
CA LEU A 248 58.29 10.22 -16.58
C LEU A 248 57.50 9.44 -17.65
N LYS A 249 58.18 8.64 -18.48
CA LYS A 249 57.53 7.79 -19.49
C LYS A 249 56.69 6.70 -18.84
N GLU A 250 57.15 6.09 -17.74
CA GLU A 250 56.38 5.12 -16.97
C GLU A 250 55.17 5.76 -16.30
N ARG A 251 55.32 6.96 -15.71
CA ARG A 251 54.22 7.71 -15.11
C ARG A 251 53.17 8.15 -16.14
N ASN A 252 53.59 8.56 -17.35
CA ASN A 252 52.65 8.83 -18.45
C ASN A 252 51.88 7.58 -18.86
N LYS A 253 52.54 6.43 -18.99
CA LYS A 253 51.86 5.16 -19.27
C LYS A 253 50.89 4.75 -18.16
N GLU A 254 51.19 5.07 -16.90
CA GLU A 254 50.27 4.83 -15.78
C GLU A 254 49.02 5.72 -15.88
N MET A 255 49.20 7.01 -16.14
CA MET A 255 48.10 7.96 -16.38
C MET A 255 47.25 7.58 -17.60
N GLU A 256 47.86 7.08 -18.68
CA GLU A 256 47.14 6.57 -19.85
C GLU A 256 46.25 5.38 -19.49
N ARG A 257 46.76 4.42 -18.70
CA ARG A 257 45.96 3.28 -18.23
C ARG A 257 44.84 3.71 -17.29
N GLU A 258 45.08 4.68 -16.42
CA GLU A 258 44.05 5.24 -15.52
C GLU A 258 42.96 5.94 -16.34
N ASN A 259 43.33 6.75 -17.33
CA ASN A 259 42.37 7.37 -18.24
C ASN A 259 41.56 6.32 -19.02
N SER A 260 42.18 5.26 -19.53
CA SER A 260 41.45 4.16 -20.19
C SER A 260 40.44 3.51 -19.24
N ARG A 261 40.82 3.25 -17.99
CA ARG A 261 39.89 2.70 -16.98
C ARG A 261 38.72 3.65 -16.69
N MET A 262 38.99 4.95 -16.53
CA MET A 262 37.94 5.94 -16.28
C MET A 262 36.98 6.05 -17.48
N VAL A 263 37.47 5.89 -18.71
CA VAL A 263 36.62 5.83 -19.91
C VAL A 263 35.74 4.60 -19.89
N GLU A 264 36.30 3.41 -19.65
CA GLU A 264 35.54 2.15 -19.52
C GLU A 264 34.47 2.24 -18.41
N GLU A 265 34.83 2.74 -17.22
CA GLU A 265 33.89 2.96 -16.11
C GLU A 265 32.76 3.94 -16.50
N SER A 266 33.08 4.99 -17.25
CA SER A 266 32.07 5.95 -17.73
C SER A 266 31.14 5.36 -18.78
N GLU A 267 31.63 4.44 -19.63
CA GLU A 267 30.83 3.73 -20.62
C GLU A 267 29.88 2.73 -19.96
N VAL A 268 30.36 1.98 -18.96
CA VAL A 268 29.52 1.10 -18.14
C VAL A 268 28.43 1.89 -17.42
N ALA A 269 28.77 3.01 -16.76
CA ALA A 269 27.79 3.85 -16.09
C ALA A 269 26.75 4.44 -17.08
N ARG A 270 27.14 4.76 -18.32
CA ARG A 270 26.20 5.18 -19.37
C ARG A 270 25.27 4.05 -19.81
N ALA A 271 25.78 2.83 -19.94
CA ALA A 271 24.96 1.66 -20.26
C ALA A 271 23.94 1.38 -19.15
N ASP A 272 24.36 1.42 -17.88
CA ASP A 272 23.48 1.25 -16.72
C ASP A 272 22.41 2.36 -16.66
N PHE A 273 22.79 3.62 -16.94
CA PHE A 273 21.83 4.72 -17.01
C PHE A 273 20.76 4.51 -18.10
N VAL A 274 21.16 4.02 -19.29
CA VAL A 274 20.21 3.69 -20.36
C VAL A 274 19.29 2.53 -19.94
N GLN A 275 19.82 1.50 -19.28
CA GLN A 275 19.04 0.38 -18.77
C GLN A 275 18.02 0.82 -17.71
N VAL A 276 18.45 1.59 -16.72
CA VAL A 276 17.56 2.12 -15.66
C VAL A 276 16.49 3.02 -16.26
N LYS A 277 16.84 3.85 -17.26
CA LYS A 277 15.87 4.68 -17.99
C LYS A 277 14.83 3.82 -18.72
N ALA A 278 15.24 2.73 -19.36
CA ALA A 278 14.31 1.79 -20.00
C ALA A 278 13.38 1.13 -18.97
N MET A 279 13.92 0.67 -17.82
CA MET A 279 13.11 0.09 -16.73
C MET A 279 12.11 1.09 -16.13
N LEU A 280 12.49 2.38 -16.05
CA LEU A 280 11.59 3.43 -15.59
C LEU A 280 10.42 3.64 -16.56
N GLU A 281 10.67 3.63 -17.86
CA GLU A 281 9.61 3.77 -18.87
C GLU A 281 8.69 2.55 -18.90
N THR A 282 9.21 1.32 -18.74
CA THR A 282 8.36 0.12 -18.61
C THR A 282 7.48 0.19 -17.35
N ALA A 283 8.04 0.60 -16.21
CA ALA A 283 7.27 0.73 -14.97
C ALA A 283 6.18 1.83 -15.05
N LYS A 284 6.44 2.92 -15.78
CA LYS A 284 5.41 3.96 -16.04
C LYS A 284 4.27 3.42 -16.90
N GLU A 285 4.58 2.65 -17.94
CA GLU A 285 3.54 2.07 -18.81
C GLU A 285 2.73 1.01 -18.06
N GLU A 286 3.38 0.17 -17.23
CA GLU A 286 2.70 -0.78 -16.35
C GLU A 286 1.75 -0.07 -15.37
N SER A 287 2.19 1.00 -14.72
CA SER A 287 1.35 1.79 -13.80
C SER A 287 0.17 2.46 -14.53
N LYS A 288 0.37 2.88 -15.78
CA LYS A 288 -0.70 3.44 -16.62
C LYS A 288 -1.73 2.37 -16.99
N ILE A 289 -1.28 1.18 -17.40
CA ILE A 289 -2.15 0.03 -17.68
C ILE A 289 -2.95 -0.35 -16.43
N GLU A 290 -2.32 -0.39 -15.26
CA GLU A 290 -2.99 -0.69 -13.99
C GLU A 290 -4.03 0.38 -13.64
N ALA A 291 -3.71 1.67 -13.80
CA ALA A 291 -4.64 2.76 -13.57
C ALA A 291 -5.85 2.69 -14.52
N ASP A 292 -5.65 2.33 -15.79
CA ASP A 292 -6.72 2.19 -16.77
C ASP A 292 -7.58 0.93 -16.51
N ALA A 293 -6.96 -0.16 -16.04
CA ALA A 293 -7.68 -1.35 -15.58
C ALA A 293 -8.58 -1.05 -14.36
N LEU A 294 -8.06 -0.30 -13.38
CA LEU A 294 -8.83 0.14 -12.22
C LEU A 294 -9.97 1.09 -12.62
N ARG A 295 -9.72 2.05 -13.53
CA ARG A 295 -10.79 2.91 -14.07
C ARG A 295 -11.89 2.09 -14.77
N SER A 296 -11.51 1.09 -15.56
CA SER A 296 -12.46 0.19 -16.22
C SER A 296 -13.28 -0.60 -15.19
N GLN A 297 -12.65 -1.11 -14.12
CA GLN A 297 -13.34 -1.81 -13.05
C GLN A 297 -14.31 -0.91 -12.29
N TYR A 298 -13.89 0.32 -11.93
CA TYR A 298 -14.77 1.30 -11.32
C TYR A 298 -15.94 1.69 -12.22
N GLY A 299 -15.71 1.82 -13.54
CA GLY A 299 -16.77 2.03 -14.52
C GLY A 299 -17.83 0.93 -14.46
N LYS A 300 -17.40 -0.34 -14.53
CA LYS A 300 -18.31 -1.50 -14.42
C LYS A 300 -19.10 -1.50 -13.11
N GLN A 301 -18.46 -1.20 -11.98
CA GLN A 301 -19.13 -1.13 -10.68
C GLN A 301 -20.16 0.02 -10.63
N MET A 302 -19.87 1.16 -11.25
CA MET A 302 -20.81 2.27 -11.34
C MET A 302 -22.01 1.93 -12.24
N ASP A 303 -21.78 1.22 -13.35
CA ASP A 303 -22.86 0.74 -14.23
C ASP A 303 -23.74 -0.31 -13.52
N GLU A 304 -23.14 -1.24 -12.78
CA GLU A 304 -23.87 -2.21 -11.95
C GLU A 304 -24.70 -1.52 -10.85
N LEU A 305 -24.13 -0.52 -10.17
CA LEU A 305 -24.83 0.26 -9.17
C LEU A 305 -25.99 1.05 -9.78
N ALA A 306 -25.77 1.70 -10.92
CA ALA A 306 -26.82 2.40 -11.66
C ALA A 306 -27.94 1.44 -12.09
N GLY A 307 -27.59 0.24 -12.56
CA GLY A 307 -28.55 -0.81 -12.88
C GLY A 307 -29.33 -1.33 -11.67
N SER A 308 -28.70 -1.41 -10.49
CA SER A 308 -29.39 -1.74 -9.24
C SER A 308 -30.34 -0.64 -8.79
N MET A 309 -29.90 0.63 -8.87
CA MET A 309 -30.73 1.79 -8.55
C MET A 309 -31.94 1.91 -9.48
N ALA A 310 -31.79 1.62 -10.77
CA ALA A 310 -32.90 1.58 -11.71
C ALA A 310 -33.94 0.51 -11.32
N ARG A 311 -33.49 -0.70 -10.94
CA ARG A 311 -34.38 -1.77 -10.45
C ARG A 311 -35.08 -1.39 -9.14
N GLU A 312 -34.38 -0.73 -8.22
CA GLU A 312 -34.99 -0.22 -6.98
C GLU A 312 -36.06 0.84 -7.27
N ALA A 313 -35.82 1.73 -8.22
CA ALA A 313 -36.80 2.72 -8.65
C ALA A 313 -38.04 2.07 -9.28
N GLU A 314 -37.88 1.05 -10.13
CA GLU A 314 -38.99 0.29 -10.70
C GLU A 314 -39.82 -0.43 -9.62
N LEU A 315 -39.16 -1.06 -8.64
CA LEU A 315 -39.84 -1.71 -7.51
C LEU A 315 -40.58 -0.70 -6.62
N ALA A 316 -40.00 0.47 -6.39
CA ALA A 316 -40.65 1.56 -5.67
C ALA A 316 -41.91 2.04 -6.40
N GLU A 317 -41.84 2.20 -7.73
CA GLU A 317 -43.00 2.56 -8.54
C GLU A 317 -44.10 1.48 -8.48
N GLN A 318 -43.73 0.19 -8.54
CA GLN A 318 -44.69 -0.91 -8.38
C GLN A 318 -45.36 -0.90 -7.00
N LEU A 319 -44.62 -0.63 -5.94
CA LEU A 319 -45.17 -0.49 -4.59
C LEU A 319 -46.14 0.69 -4.49
N ASP A 320 -45.82 1.82 -5.10
CA ASP A 320 -46.68 2.99 -5.09
C ASP A 320 -47.95 2.79 -5.93
N ARG A 321 -47.87 2.05 -7.06
CA ARG A 321 -49.04 1.58 -7.80
C ARG A 321 -49.93 0.68 -6.94
N TYR A 322 -49.34 -0.31 -6.25
CA TYR A 322 -50.07 -1.20 -5.34
C TYR A 322 -50.74 -0.45 -4.19
N LYS A 323 -50.06 0.54 -3.59
CA LYS A 323 -50.66 1.42 -2.57
C LYS A 323 -51.80 2.23 -3.16
N GLY A 324 -51.63 2.79 -4.36
CA GLY A 324 -52.66 3.50 -5.11
C GLY A 324 -53.91 2.64 -5.30
N GLU A 325 -53.74 1.42 -5.83
CA GLU A 325 -54.82 0.45 -6.00
C GLU A 325 -55.47 0.07 -4.66
N ALA A 326 -54.70 -0.16 -3.61
CA ALA A 326 -55.23 -0.45 -2.28
C ALA A 326 -56.06 0.72 -1.72
N THR A 327 -55.61 1.97 -1.92
CA THR A 327 -56.37 3.16 -1.49
C THR A 327 -57.65 3.35 -2.32
N ALA A 328 -57.59 3.15 -3.63
CA ALA A 328 -58.76 3.18 -4.51
C ALA A 328 -59.77 2.09 -4.13
N ASN A 329 -59.31 0.86 -3.89
CA ASN A 329 -60.16 -0.25 -3.43
C ASN A 329 -60.78 0.01 -2.05
N ARG A 330 -60.06 0.68 -1.14
CA ARG A 330 -60.65 1.13 0.13
C ARG A 330 -61.73 2.18 -0.09
N GLN A 331 -61.50 3.15 -0.98
CA GLN A 331 -62.48 4.18 -1.31
C GLN A 331 -63.75 3.57 -1.94
N THR A 332 -63.60 2.68 -2.93
CA THR A 332 -64.75 2.00 -3.54
C THR A 332 -65.51 1.14 -2.53
N ASN A 333 -64.79 0.47 -1.61
CA ASN A 333 -65.43 -0.25 -0.50
C ASN A 333 -66.17 0.68 0.46
N TYR A 334 -65.62 1.86 0.80
CA TYR A 334 -66.34 2.84 1.62
C TYR A 334 -67.59 3.37 0.92
N GLU A 335 -67.54 3.63 -0.39
CA GLU A 335 -68.71 4.02 -1.18
C GLU A 335 -69.75 2.90 -1.24
N LEU A 336 -69.32 1.64 -1.39
CA LEU A 336 -70.20 0.47 -1.36
C LEU A 336 -70.85 0.28 0.02
N VAL A 337 -70.10 0.48 1.11
CA VAL A 337 -70.66 0.43 2.47
C VAL A 337 -71.65 1.57 2.66
N ARG A 338 -71.32 2.79 2.24
CA ARG A 338 -72.20 3.96 2.34
C ARG A 338 -73.52 3.77 1.57
N THR A 339 -73.46 3.21 0.37
CA THR A 339 -74.66 2.89 -0.42
C THR A 339 -75.50 1.78 0.25
N LYS A 340 -74.85 0.75 0.80
CA LYS A 340 -75.54 -0.28 1.62
C LYS A 340 -76.17 0.30 2.89
N GLU A 341 -75.53 1.24 3.56
CA GLU A 341 -76.09 1.94 4.73
C GLU A 341 -77.30 2.81 4.35
N ILE A 342 -77.24 3.53 3.23
CA ILE A 342 -78.38 4.31 2.72
C ILE A 342 -79.56 3.39 2.45
N THR A 343 -79.35 2.31 1.68
CA THR A 343 -80.41 1.32 1.37
C THR A 343 -80.92 0.59 2.61
N LEU A 344 -80.06 0.28 3.59
CA LEU A 344 -80.49 -0.25 4.89
C LEU A 344 -81.34 0.76 5.66
N SER A 345 -80.98 2.05 5.65
CA SER A 345 -81.78 3.10 6.31
C SER A 345 -83.14 3.28 5.63
N GLU A 346 -83.21 3.17 4.30
CA GLU A 346 -84.45 3.24 3.53
C GLU A 346 -85.34 2.03 3.79
N THR A 347 -84.77 0.83 3.83
CA THR A 347 -85.51 -0.38 4.17
C THR A 347 -85.98 -0.37 5.64
N GLN A 348 -85.19 0.18 6.57
CA GLN A 348 -85.63 0.41 7.95
C GLN A 348 -86.78 1.42 8.04
N LYS A 349 -86.72 2.54 7.29
CA LYS A 349 -87.84 3.50 7.21
C LYS A 349 -89.09 2.82 6.66
N LEU A 350 -88.97 2.07 5.57
CA LEU A 350 -90.07 1.32 4.98
C LEU A 350 -90.64 0.29 5.98
N ASN A 351 -89.78 -0.42 6.71
CA ASN A 351 -90.20 -1.38 7.72
C ASN A 351 -90.95 -0.68 8.88
N ASN A 352 -90.46 0.48 9.34
CA ASN A 352 -91.15 1.29 10.34
C ASN A 352 -92.51 1.80 9.84
N ASP A 353 -92.60 2.24 8.58
CA ASP A 353 -93.87 2.65 7.95
C ASP A 353 -94.84 1.48 7.82
N LEU A 354 -94.35 0.30 7.45
CA LEU A 354 -95.14 -0.93 7.41
C LEU A 354 -95.61 -1.33 8.80
N LYS A 355 -94.77 -1.19 9.83
CA LYS A 355 -95.13 -1.45 11.23
C LYS A 355 -96.20 -0.47 11.74
N MET A 356 -96.09 0.81 11.41
CA MET A 356 -97.11 1.82 11.74
C MET A 356 -98.43 1.53 11.02
N LYS A 357 -98.39 1.13 9.75
CA LYS A 357 -99.58 0.68 9.01
C LYS A 357 -100.18 -0.59 9.61
N LEU A 358 -99.35 -1.54 10.03
CA LEU A 358 -99.78 -2.76 10.71
C LEU A 358 -100.50 -2.41 12.02
N GLN A 359 -99.91 -1.57 12.87
CA GLN A 359 -100.56 -1.07 14.09
C GLN A 359 -101.88 -0.33 13.81
N THR A 360 -101.93 0.45 12.71
CA THR A 360 -103.17 1.13 12.31
C THR A 360 -104.25 0.13 11.88
N VAL A 361 -103.86 -0.95 11.19
CA VAL A 361 -104.76 -2.04 10.83
C VAL A 361 -105.20 -2.84 12.06
N GLU A 362 -104.29 -3.13 12.99
CA GLU A 362 -104.59 -3.76 14.27
C GLU A 362 -105.61 -2.94 15.07
N LEU A 363 -105.41 -1.62 15.21
CA LEU A 363 -106.39 -0.73 15.86
C LEU A 363 -107.74 -0.70 15.14
N LYS A 364 -107.76 -0.79 13.81
CA LYS A 364 -109.01 -0.90 13.04
C LYS A 364 -109.67 -2.26 13.26
N ASN A 365 -108.91 -3.34 13.32
CA ASN A 365 -109.42 -4.67 13.63
C ASN A 365 -109.98 -4.73 15.05
N GLU A 366 -109.27 -4.18 16.05
CA GLU A 366 -109.82 -4.07 17.41
C GLU A 366 -111.11 -3.23 17.46
N LYS A 367 -111.18 -2.15 16.68
CA LYS A 367 -112.41 -1.35 16.57
C LYS A 367 -113.55 -2.17 15.95
N LEU A 368 -113.26 -2.91 14.88
CA LEU A 368 -114.22 -3.80 14.24
C LEU A 368 -114.61 -4.96 15.17
N GLU A 369 -113.70 -5.49 15.99
CA GLU A 369 -113.99 -6.51 17.01
C GLU A 369 -114.88 -5.95 18.13
N ARG A 370 -114.68 -4.69 18.54
CA ARG A 370 -115.57 -4.00 19.48
C ARG A 370 -116.94 -3.73 18.86
N GLU A 371 -117.01 -3.40 17.57
CA GLU A 371 -118.27 -3.25 16.83
C GLU A 371 -118.97 -4.61 16.64
N MET A 372 -118.23 -5.68 16.35
CA MET A 372 -118.76 -7.05 16.31
C MET A 372 -119.26 -7.48 17.68
N SER A 373 -118.55 -7.14 18.76
CA SER A 373 -118.97 -7.41 20.13
C SER A 373 -120.22 -6.61 20.51
N SER A 374 -120.34 -5.35 20.07
CA SER A 374 -121.53 -4.51 20.30
C SER A 374 -122.73 -5.00 19.48
N LEU A 375 -122.51 -5.47 18.24
CA LEU A 375 -123.52 -6.14 17.43
C LEU A 375 -123.92 -7.50 18.01
N GLN A 376 -122.98 -8.24 18.59
CA GLN A 376 -123.25 -9.50 19.30
C GLN A 376 -124.02 -9.25 20.62
N GLN A 377 -123.80 -8.11 21.27
CA GLN A 377 -124.57 -7.64 22.43
C GLN A 377 -125.96 -7.15 22.00
N GLY A 378 -126.09 -6.46 20.87
CA GLY A 378 -127.37 -6.12 20.23
C GLY A 378 -128.15 -7.35 19.73
N ALA A 379 -127.46 -8.42 19.32
CA ALA A 379 -128.06 -9.72 19.01
C ALA A 379 -128.59 -10.43 20.27
N LYS A 380 -127.93 -10.26 21.42
CA LYS A 380 -128.41 -10.73 22.73
C LYS A 380 -129.61 -9.90 23.22
N GLU A 381 -129.64 -8.60 22.96
CA GLU A 381 -130.78 -7.72 23.30
C GLU A 381 -132.00 -7.93 22.39
N THR A 382 -131.80 -8.27 21.11
CA THR A 382 -132.89 -8.69 20.20
C THR A 382 -133.41 -10.10 20.50
N ALA A 383 -132.58 -10.99 21.08
CA ALA A 383 -133.05 -12.25 21.65
C ALA A 383 -133.93 -12.04 22.90
N VAL A 384 -133.54 -11.11 23.79
CA VAL A 384 -134.33 -10.71 24.97
C VAL A 384 -135.64 -9.97 24.60
N LEU A 385 -135.66 -9.22 23.49
CA LEU A 385 -136.87 -8.58 22.96
C LEU A 385 -137.81 -9.58 22.25
N LYS A 386 -137.28 -10.63 21.61
CA LYS A 386 -138.09 -11.77 21.11
C LYS A 386 -138.71 -12.58 22.25
N GLU A 387 -138.05 -12.67 23.41
CA GLU A 387 -138.56 -13.35 24.60
C GLU A 387 -139.63 -12.51 25.34
N LYS A 388 -139.49 -11.18 25.37
CA LYS A 388 -140.52 -10.24 25.88
C LYS A 388 -141.78 -10.17 24.99
N LEU A 389 -141.65 -10.23 23.67
CA LEU A 389 -142.78 -10.26 22.73
C LEU A 389 -143.54 -11.60 22.78
N ARG A 390 -142.86 -12.70 23.16
CA ARG A 390 -143.49 -14.00 23.44
C ARG A 390 -144.24 -14.02 24.78
N GLY A 391 -143.77 -13.24 25.77
CA GLY A 391 -144.44 -13.03 27.07
C GLY A 391 -145.70 -12.14 27.03
N GLU A 392 -145.76 -11.12 26.16
CA GLU A 392 -146.97 -10.29 26.00
C GLU A 392 -148.08 -10.96 25.16
N SER A 393 -147.71 -11.80 24.20
CA SER A 393 -148.66 -12.65 23.45
C SER A 393 -149.21 -13.83 24.29
N GLN A 394 -148.57 -14.15 25.41
CA GLN A 394 -149.05 -15.07 26.43
C GLN A 394 -149.97 -14.37 27.46
N ARG A 395 -149.69 -13.12 27.87
CA ARG A 395 -150.58 -12.33 28.75
C ARG A 395 -151.94 -11.99 28.11
N SER A 396 -151.99 -11.81 26.79
CA SER A 396 -153.25 -11.62 26.05
C SER A 396 -154.12 -12.89 25.97
N ARG A 397 -153.49 -14.08 25.95
CA ARG A 397 -154.19 -15.38 26.04
C ARG A 397 -154.55 -15.78 27.48
N GLU A 398 -153.88 -15.21 28.47
CA GLU A 398 -154.12 -15.46 29.89
C GLU A 398 -155.26 -14.62 30.48
N LEU A 399 -155.55 -13.43 29.93
CA LEU A 399 -156.76 -12.66 30.25
C LEU A 399 -158.04 -13.28 29.64
N ALA A 400 -157.94 -13.97 28.51
CA ALA A 400 -159.05 -14.73 27.93
C ALA A 400 -159.31 -16.08 28.64
N ARG A 401 -158.28 -16.68 29.27
CA ARG A 401 -158.40 -17.89 30.09
C ARG A 401 -158.87 -17.62 31.51
N ARG A 402 -158.51 -16.48 32.11
CA ARG A 402 -159.06 -16.04 33.41
C ARG A 402 -160.58 -15.81 33.40
N LEU A 403 -161.20 -15.60 32.23
CA LEU A 403 -162.66 -15.54 32.07
C LEU A 403 -163.32 -16.94 32.00
N LYS A 404 -162.56 -18.00 31.68
CA LYS A 404 -163.05 -19.39 31.57
C LYS A 404 -162.64 -20.26 32.77
N ASP A 405 -161.55 -19.91 33.45
CA ASP A 405 -161.08 -20.56 34.69
C ASP A 405 -161.88 -20.13 35.94
N TYR A 406 -162.78 -19.14 35.85
CA TYR A 406 -163.85 -18.95 36.85
C TYR A 406 -165.02 -19.94 36.67
N GLU A 407 -165.17 -20.57 35.49
CA GLU A 407 -166.23 -21.56 35.22
C GLU A 407 -165.79 -23.00 35.54
N THR A 408 -164.49 -23.32 35.54
CA THR A 408 -163.98 -24.69 35.80
C THR A 408 -163.23 -24.87 37.12
N ARG A 409 -162.99 -23.80 37.89
CA ARG A 409 -162.78 -23.87 39.36
C ARG A 409 -164.04 -24.30 40.13
N LEU A 410 -165.11 -24.67 39.42
CA LEU A 410 -166.28 -25.43 39.88
C LEU A 410 -166.15 -26.96 39.62
N GLU A 411 -165.17 -27.42 38.82
CA GLU A 411 -164.84 -28.84 38.58
C GLU A 411 -163.42 -29.23 39.09
N ASP A 412 -162.69 -28.25 39.61
CA ASP A 412 -161.83 -28.29 40.79
C ASP A 412 -161.76 -29.64 41.53
N ASN A 413 -160.61 -29.88 42.17
CA ASN A 413 -160.50 -30.79 43.32
C ASN A 413 -160.45 -32.31 43.09
N ILE A 414 -160.54 -32.89 41.88
CA ILE A 414 -160.49 -34.37 41.75
C ILE A 414 -159.12 -34.96 41.32
N ALA A 415 -158.35 -34.36 40.41
CA ALA A 415 -157.20 -35.08 39.81
C ALA A 415 -155.80 -34.67 40.33
N ARG A 416 -155.69 -34.32 41.61
CA ARG A 416 -154.48 -33.82 42.27
C ARG A 416 -153.44 -34.88 42.67
N ARG A 417 -153.50 -36.14 42.21
CA ARG A 417 -152.77 -37.20 42.96
C ARG A 417 -151.97 -38.27 42.22
N GLU A 418 -152.01 -38.43 40.89
CA GLU A 418 -151.53 -39.71 40.31
C GLU A 418 -150.38 -39.69 39.29
N LYS A 419 -149.79 -38.55 38.89
CA LYS A 419 -148.71 -38.58 37.86
C LYS A 419 -147.35 -38.00 38.27
N ALA A 420 -147.19 -37.62 39.54
CA ALA A 420 -145.93 -37.16 40.12
C ALA A 420 -144.92 -38.29 40.44
N GLU A 421 -145.24 -39.58 40.22
CA GLU A 421 -144.40 -40.69 40.71
C GLU A 421 -143.69 -41.57 39.65
N ALA A 422 -143.83 -41.32 38.34
CA ALA A 422 -143.22 -42.19 37.34
C ALA A 422 -142.13 -41.51 36.50
N GLN A 423 -140.89 -41.99 36.62
CA GLN A 423 -139.82 -41.84 35.61
C GLN A 423 -138.87 -40.64 35.76
N VAL A 424 -138.64 -40.28 37.01
CA VAL A 424 -137.32 -39.96 37.60
C VAL A 424 -136.31 -41.13 37.44
N THR A 425 -136.69 -42.27 36.86
CA THR A 425 -135.88 -43.50 36.70
C THR A 425 -135.08 -43.60 35.40
N THR A 426 -135.25 -42.73 34.40
CA THR A 426 -134.52 -42.82 33.11
C THR A 426 -133.24 -42.00 33.02
N LEU A 427 -132.96 -41.13 34.01
CA LEU A 427 -131.77 -40.25 34.01
C LEU A 427 -130.53 -40.82 34.73
N LYS A 428 -130.61 -42.03 35.32
CA LYS A 428 -129.49 -42.66 36.05
C LYS A 428 -128.55 -43.54 35.20
N GLU A 429 -128.92 -43.92 33.98
CA GLU A 429 -128.10 -44.82 33.14
C GLU A 429 -127.14 -44.10 32.17
N ARG A 430 -127.36 -42.80 31.87
CA ARG A 430 -126.50 -42.03 30.96
C ARG A 430 -125.18 -41.54 31.58
N ALA A 431 -125.03 -41.59 32.91
CA ALA A 431 -123.81 -41.14 33.59
C ALA A 431 -122.64 -42.15 33.55
N LYS A 432 -122.90 -43.46 33.38
CA LYS A 432 -121.87 -44.52 33.43
C LYS A 432 -121.10 -44.73 32.12
N LEU A 433 -121.56 -44.18 30.99
CA LEU A 433 -120.89 -44.35 29.69
C LEU A 433 -119.73 -43.34 29.48
N ALA A 434 -119.79 -42.17 30.14
CA ALA A 434 -118.82 -41.08 29.98
C ALA A 434 -117.49 -41.30 30.73
N GLU A 435 -117.48 -42.11 31.79
CA GLU A 435 -116.25 -42.42 32.55
C GLU A 435 -115.30 -43.40 31.84
N SER A 436 -115.80 -44.18 30.87
CA SER A 436 -114.99 -45.16 30.12
C SER A 436 -114.14 -44.56 28.99
N GLN A 437 -114.47 -43.36 28.51
CA GLN A 437 -113.75 -42.66 27.44
C GLN A 437 -112.55 -41.84 27.96
N ASN A 438 -112.61 -41.33 29.19
CA ASN A 438 -111.52 -40.55 29.79
C ASN A 438 -110.29 -41.39 30.18
N SER A 439 -110.43 -42.71 30.39
CA SER A 439 -109.31 -43.60 30.73
C SER A 439 -108.42 -43.99 29.52
N LYS A 440 -108.95 -43.86 28.29
CA LYS A 440 -108.20 -44.14 27.04
C LYS A 440 -107.31 -42.96 26.63
N LEU A 441 -107.78 -41.73 26.81
CA LEU A 441 -107.00 -40.51 26.51
C LEU A 441 -105.81 -40.31 27.47
N HIS A 442 -105.90 -40.80 28.71
CA HIS A 442 -104.80 -40.70 29.68
C HIS A 442 -103.61 -41.64 29.39
N LYS A 443 -103.83 -42.73 28.63
CA LYS A 443 -102.76 -43.66 28.22
C LYS A 443 -101.99 -43.20 26.97
N GLU A 444 -102.58 -42.37 26.11
CA GLU A 444 -101.88 -41.79 24.94
C GLU A 444 -100.93 -40.65 25.32
N ILE A 445 -101.27 -39.86 26.35
CA ILE A 445 -100.43 -38.76 26.85
C ILE A 445 -99.14 -39.27 27.54
N GLN A 446 -99.19 -40.42 28.23
CA GLN A 446 -98.01 -41.09 28.78
C GLN A 446 -97.06 -41.66 27.70
N GLY A 447 -97.58 -42.03 26.52
CA GLY A 447 -96.78 -42.54 25.40
C GLY A 447 -96.10 -41.46 24.52
N ILE A 448 -96.50 -40.20 24.66
CA ILE A 448 -95.88 -39.05 23.97
C ILE A 448 -94.77 -38.45 24.85
N THR A 449 -94.93 -38.47 26.17
CA THR A 449 -93.93 -37.95 27.13
C THR A 449 -92.63 -38.78 27.13
N GLY A 450 -92.70 -40.10 27.00
CA GLY A 450 -91.50 -40.97 26.87
C GLY A 450 -90.83 -41.00 25.48
N ARG A 451 -91.35 -40.25 24.50
CA ARG A 451 -90.69 -40.06 23.19
C ARG A 451 -89.85 -38.79 23.13
N MET A 452 -90.20 -37.75 23.87
CA MET A 452 -89.38 -36.53 24.02
C MET A 452 -88.09 -36.78 24.81
N GLU A 453 -88.14 -37.60 25.87
CA GLU A 453 -86.96 -37.90 26.72
C GLU A 453 -85.87 -38.73 25.98
N ARG A 454 -86.20 -39.38 24.85
CA ARG A 454 -85.21 -40.10 24.01
C ARG A 454 -84.58 -39.20 22.93
N GLU A 455 -85.28 -38.15 22.48
CA GLU A 455 -84.71 -37.16 21.55
C GLU A 455 -83.78 -36.15 22.24
N GLU A 456 -83.99 -35.83 23.53
CA GLU A 456 -83.06 -34.99 24.30
C GLU A 456 -81.72 -35.68 24.65
N SER A 457 -81.69 -37.02 24.79
CA SER A 457 -80.42 -37.75 25.02
C SER A 457 -79.56 -37.89 23.77
N LEU A 458 -80.16 -37.86 22.57
CA LEU A 458 -79.45 -37.94 21.29
C LEU A 458 -78.93 -36.58 20.80
N LEU A 459 -79.43 -35.47 21.36
CA LEU A 459 -78.95 -34.10 21.11
C LEU A 459 -77.75 -33.71 22.00
N LYS A 460 -77.49 -34.46 23.07
CA LYS A 460 -76.38 -34.22 24.01
C LYS A 460 -75.07 -34.90 23.55
N ASP A 461 -75.18 -36.05 22.89
CA ASP A 461 -74.03 -36.81 22.36
C ASP A 461 -73.60 -36.38 20.94
N ALA A 462 -74.35 -35.46 20.30
CA ALA A 462 -74.03 -34.89 18.98
C ALA A 462 -73.43 -33.48 19.02
N MET A 463 -73.25 -32.90 20.23
CA MET A 463 -72.61 -31.59 20.43
C MET A 463 -71.14 -31.68 20.90
N GLU A 464 -70.62 -32.86 21.23
CA GLU A 464 -69.20 -33.06 21.60
C GLU A 464 -68.28 -33.39 20.40
N ASP A 465 -68.79 -33.69 19.21
CA ASP A 465 -67.98 -34.01 18.01
C ASP A 465 -68.16 -33.02 16.83
N LYS A 466 -68.53 -31.76 17.12
CA LYS A 466 -68.68 -30.69 16.13
C LYS A 466 -67.89 -29.42 16.47
N ALA A 467 -66.77 -29.58 17.18
CA ALA A 467 -65.73 -28.57 17.42
C ALA A 467 -64.47 -28.79 16.53
N ALA A 468 -64.63 -29.53 15.42
CA ALA A 468 -63.59 -29.72 14.42
C ALA A 468 -64.10 -29.42 12.99
N ILE A 469 -63.72 -28.23 12.50
CA ILE A 469 -63.30 -27.98 11.11
C ILE A 469 -64.39 -27.73 10.04
N ARG A 470 -64.74 -26.44 9.84
CA ARG A 470 -64.75 -25.62 8.58
C ARG A 470 -65.71 -24.41 8.74
N ALA A 471 -65.38 -23.13 8.49
CA ALA A 471 -64.36 -22.56 7.61
C ALA A 471 -64.00 -21.08 7.94
N ALA A 472 -62.69 -20.79 7.93
CA ALA A 472 -61.95 -19.64 7.37
C ALA A 472 -62.48 -18.19 7.48
N ALA A 473 -61.74 -17.33 8.22
CA ALA A 473 -60.68 -16.48 7.64
C ALA A 473 -60.03 -15.57 8.71
N SER A 474 -58.78 -15.85 9.11
CA SER A 474 -57.70 -14.85 9.37
C SER A 474 -56.49 -15.48 10.07
N SER A 475 -55.31 -15.30 9.46
CA SER A 475 -53.98 -15.14 10.09
C SER A 475 -53.33 -16.30 10.87
N GLU A 476 -53.05 -17.45 10.26
CA GLU A 476 -52.15 -18.46 10.86
C GLU A 476 -51.19 -19.17 9.88
N GLY A 477 -51.02 -18.63 8.66
CA GLY A 477 -50.11 -19.18 7.63
C GLY A 477 -48.70 -18.59 7.66
N GLN A 478 -48.54 -17.31 8.04
CA GLN A 478 -47.21 -16.67 8.09
C GLN A 478 -46.42 -17.03 9.35
N ILE A 479 -47.09 -17.45 10.43
CA ILE A 479 -46.43 -17.79 11.70
C ILE A 479 -45.81 -19.20 11.63
N LYS A 480 -46.42 -20.14 10.90
CA LYS A 480 -45.88 -21.51 10.74
C LYS A 480 -44.68 -21.57 9.79
N ASP A 481 -44.73 -20.86 8.67
CA ASP A 481 -43.58 -20.73 7.75
C ASP A 481 -42.41 -19.95 8.37
N LEU A 482 -42.69 -18.98 9.26
CA LEU A 482 -41.67 -18.29 10.04
C LEU A 482 -41.15 -19.14 11.20
N GLN A 483 -41.97 -19.97 11.85
CA GLN A 483 -41.52 -20.92 12.89
C GLN A 483 -40.72 -22.08 12.30
N GLU A 484 -41.01 -22.51 11.06
CA GLU A 484 -40.24 -23.52 10.34
C GLU A 484 -38.91 -22.94 9.80
N LYS A 485 -38.90 -21.69 9.31
CA LYS A 485 -37.65 -20.95 9.01
C LYS A 485 -36.82 -20.63 10.24
N VAL A 486 -37.44 -20.35 11.39
CA VAL A 486 -36.72 -20.15 12.66
C VAL A 486 -36.13 -21.47 13.16
N LYS A 487 -36.81 -22.61 13.02
CA LYS A 487 -36.23 -23.95 13.29
C LYS A 487 -35.11 -24.30 12.31
N GLU A 488 -35.25 -23.96 11.03
CA GLU A 488 -34.22 -24.20 10.00
C GLU A 488 -32.99 -23.30 10.21
N LEU A 489 -33.18 -22.04 10.62
CA LEU A 489 -32.10 -21.13 10.97
C LEU A 489 -31.47 -21.47 12.33
N GLN A 490 -32.23 -22.00 13.29
CA GLN A 490 -31.68 -22.55 14.54
C GLN A 490 -30.91 -23.85 14.31
N GLY A 491 -31.29 -24.67 13.32
CA GLY A 491 -30.52 -25.81 12.84
C GLY A 491 -29.21 -25.38 12.16
N LYS A 492 -29.25 -24.43 11.23
CA LYS A 492 -28.06 -23.87 10.55
C LYS A 492 -27.12 -23.12 11.52
N LEU A 493 -27.63 -22.57 12.62
CA LEU A 493 -26.82 -21.98 13.70
C LEU A 493 -26.19 -23.03 14.62
N ALA A 494 -26.79 -24.23 14.74
CA ALA A 494 -26.21 -25.36 15.46
C ALA A 494 -25.12 -26.05 14.61
N ASP A 495 -25.34 -26.19 13.30
CA ASP A 495 -24.36 -26.75 12.36
C ASP A 495 -23.14 -25.84 12.22
N SER A 496 -23.33 -24.52 12.08
CA SER A 496 -22.20 -23.56 12.04
C SER A 496 -21.44 -23.43 13.37
N LYS A 497 -22.06 -23.74 14.51
CA LYS A 497 -21.34 -23.90 15.80
C LYS A 497 -20.53 -25.20 15.85
N GLY A 498 -21.00 -26.25 15.17
CA GLY A 498 -20.25 -27.49 14.93
C GLY A 498 -19.01 -27.22 14.07
N ASP A 499 -19.19 -26.51 12.95
CA ASP A 499 -18.10 -26.16 12.03
C ASP A 499 -17.03 -25.27 12.70
N VAL A 500 -17.44 -24.32 13.54
CA VAL A 500 -16.49 -23.53 14.35
C VAL A 500 -15.78 -24.40 15.40
N GLY A 501 -16.47 -25.38 15.97
CA GLY A 501 -15.90 -26.35 16.90
C GLY A 501 -14.87 -27.28 16.23
N ASP A 502 -15.13 -27.72 15.01
CA ASP A 502 -14.23 -28.58 14.24
C ASP A 502 -13.06 -27.80 13.64
N LEU A 503 -13.25 -26.55 13.23
CA LEU A 503 -12.16 -25.61 12.91
C LEU A 503 -11.28 -25.30 14.12
N THR A 504 -11.85 -25.25 15.33
CA THR A 504 -11.08 -25.06 16.57
C THR A 504 -10.27 -26.31 16.93
N LYS A 505 -10.77 -27.52 16.60
CA LYS A 505 -10.02 -28.77 16.74
C LYS A 505 -8.94 -28.92 15.68
N GLU A 506 -9.20 -28.54 14.43
CA GLU A 506 -8.19 -28.52 13.37
C GLU A 506 -7.08 -27.51 13.69
N LEU A 507 -7.42 -26.32 14.20
CA LEU A 507 -6.42 -25.33 14.61
C LEU A 507 -5.54 -25.85 15.77
N ASN A 508 -6.13 -26.55 16.74
CA ASN A 508 -5.38 -27.20 17.81
C ASN A 508 -4.57 -28.42 17.33
N GLY A 509 -5.05 -29.16 16.32
CA GLY A 509 -4.31 -30.23 15.66
C GLY A 509 -3.06 -29.71 14.94
N VAL A 510 -3.20 -28.63 14.16
CA VAL A 510 -2.10 -27.97 13.46
C VAL A 510 -1.07 -27.38 14.43
N MET A 511 -1.50 -26.88 15.60
CA MET A 511 -0.59 -26.42 16.65
C MET A 511 0.22 -27.58 17.26
N ASN A 512 -0.42 -28.73 17.51
CA ASN A 512 0.27 -29.92 18.01
C ASN A 512 1.22 -30.52 16.97
N ASP A 513 0.84 -30.53 15.69
CA ASP A 513 1.71 -31.00 14.59
C ASP A 513 2.91 -30.07 14.40
N LYS A 514 2.73 -28.75 14.60
CA LYS A 514 3.84 -27.79 14.62
C LYS A 514 4.81 -28.07 15.77
N GLU A 515 4.32 -28.35 16.97
CA GLU A 515 5.17 -28.71 18.11
C GLU A 515 5.88 -30.06 17.90
N ALA A 516 5.22 -31.05 17.28
CA ALA A 516 5.81 -32.33 16.92
C ALA A 516 6.94 -32.17 15.89
N LEU A 517 6.71 -31.40 14.82
CA LEU A 517 7.73 -31.10 13.80
C LEU A 517 8.90 -30.30 14.38
N GLN A 518 8.65 -29.40 15.33
CA GLN A 518 9.70 -28.64 16.00
C GLN A 518 10.59 -29.56 16.87
N LYS A 519 10.00 -30.57 17.53
CA LYS A 519 10.73 -31.60 18.28
C LYS A 519 11.53 -32.56 17.38
N GLU A 520 11.01 -32.91 16.21
CA GLU A 520 11.73 -33.72 15.22
C GLU A 520 12.91 -32.97 14.58
N LEU A 521 12.79 -31.66 14.40
CA LEU A 521 13.86 -30.79 13.92
C LEU A 521 15.01 -30.68 14.95
N GLU A 522 14.67 -30.57 16.24
CA GLU A 522 15.62 -30.61 17.36
C GLU A 522 16.30 -31.99 17.46
N GLY A 523 15.56 -33.09 17.27
CA GLY A 523 16.14 -34.44 17.23
C GLY A 523 17.05 -34.70 16.03
N CYS A 524 16.78 -34.11 14.87
CA CYS A 524 17.65 -34.21 13.68
C CYS A 524 18.96 -33.41 13.85
N THR A 525 18.92 -32.28 14.54
CA THR A 525 20.12 -31.47 14.81
C THR A 525 21.04 -32.13 15.84
N GLU A 526 20.50 -32.80 16.86
CA GLU A 526 21.31 -33.57 17.81
C GLU A 526 21.98 -34.81 17.19
N LYS A 527 21.29 -35.51 16.28
CA LYS A 527 21.85 -36.66 15.55
C LYS A 527 22.98 -36.26 14.58
N LEU A 528 22.91 -35.05 14.00
CA LEU A 528 23.97 -34.49 13.16
C LEU A 528 25.24 -34.18 13.98
N VAL A 529 25.09 -33.69 15.21
CA VAL A 529 26.21 -33.44 16.13
C VAL A 529 26.85 -34.74 16.65
N GLN A 530 26.08 -35.81 16.82
CA GLN A 530 26.63 -37.14 17.15
C GLN A 530 27.35 -37.82 15.98
N ALA A 531 26.90 -37.60 14.74
CA ALA A 531 27.57 -38.10 13.53
C ALA A 531 28.92 -37.42 13.24
N GLU A 532 29.12 -36.17 13.69
CA GLU A 532 30.43 -35.50 13.59
C GLU A 532 31.46 -36.06 14.60
N LYS A 533 31.02 -36.49 15.78
CA LYS A 533 31.91 -37.11 16.79
C LYS A 533 32.41 -38.50 16.37
N THR A 534 31.66 -39.26 15.57
CA THR A 534 32.10 -40.57 15.05
C THR A 534 33.06 -40.46 13.87
N ARG A 535 33.06 -39.33 13.15
CA ARG A 535 34.02 -39.04 12.07
C ARG A 535 35.44 -38.75 12.59
N ASP A 536 35.57 -38.15 13.77
CA ASP A 536 36.87 -37.91 14.42
C ASP A 536 37.55 -39.19 14.92
N PHE A 537 36.79 -40.25 15.19
CA PHE A 537 37.35 -41.58 15.49
C PHE A 537 37.89 -42.30 14.23
N ALA A 538 37.27 -42.09 13.06
CA ALA A 538 37.74 -42.66 11.80
C ALA A 538 39.06 -42.04 11.31
N LEU A 539 39.31 -40.76 11.61
CA LEU A 539 40.57 -40.05 11.33
C LEU A 539 41.73 -40.49 12.25
N LYS A 540 41.44 -41.11 13.40
CA LYS A 540 42.45 -41.68 14.30
C LYS A 540 42.85 -43.10 13.90
N ALA A 541 41.96 -43.83 13.21
CA ALA A 541 42.24 -45.16 12.66
C ALA A 541 43.15 -45.11 11.42
N THR A 542 43.04 -44.08 10.58
CA THR A 542 43.94 -43.88 9.41
C THR A 542 45.36 -43.48 9.80
N LYS A 543 45.56 -42.88 10.98
CA LYS A 543 46.88 -42.51 11.51
C LYS A 543 47.65 -43.69 12.14
N LEU A 544 46.99 -44.82 12.39
CA LEU A 544 47.62 -46.07 12.86
C LEU A 544 47.96 -47.02 11.71
N ALA A 545 47.33 -46.85 10.54
CA ALA A 545 47.67 -47.61 9.33
C ALA A 545 48.97 -47.12 8.65
N SER A 546 49.42 -45.89 8.92
CA SER A 546 50.64 -45.31 8.34
C SER A 546 51.94 -45.60 9.12
N GLN A 547 51.87 -46.37 10.21
CA GLN A 547 53.06 -46.82 10.97
C GLN A 547 53.52 -48.26 10.65
N ALA A 548 52.94 -48.93 9.64
CA ALA A 548 53.25 -50.32 9.29
C ALA A 548 53.81 -50.49 7.86
N SER A 549 54.77 -49.66 7.47
CA SER A 549 55.46 -49.80 6.17
C SER A 549 56.94 -49.43 6.29
N GLU A 550 57.65 -50.17 7.13
CA GLU A 550 59.11 -50.23 7.12
C GLU A 550 59.56 -51.34 6.14
N VAL A 551 60.50 -51.01 5.26
CA VAL A 551 61.33 -51.90 4.41
C VAL A 551 60.55 -52.52 3.22
N THR A 552 60.85 -52.23 1.95
CA THR A 552 61.99 -52.80 1.19
C THR A 552 62.35 -51.99 -0.07
N GLN A 553 63.64 -52.01 -0.40
CA GLN A 553 64.27 -51.55 -1.64
C GLN A 553 63.81 -52.34 -2.88
N SER A 554 63.48 -51.65 -3.98
CA SER A 554 63.61 -52.02 -5.42
C SER A 554 62.43 -51.44 -6.22
N GLU A 555 62.70 -50.94 -7.44
CA GLU A 555 61.78 -50.56 -8.56
C GLU A 555 60.40 -49.91 -8.26
N GLY A 556 60.12 -49.52 -7.01
CA GLY A 556 58.84 -49.04 -6.50
C GLY A 556 58.64 -47.54 -6.62
N GLY A 557 59.63 -46.79 -7.13
CA GLY A 557 59.53 -45.34 -7.28
C GLY A 557 58.36 -44.89 -8.16
N LYS A 558 58.00 -45.66 -9.20
CA LYS A 558 56.81 -45.36 -10.03
C LYS A 558 55.50 -45.62 -9.31
N LYS A 559 55.45 -46.63 -8.43
CA LYS A 559 54.25 -46.98 -7.66
C LYS A 559 54.00 -45.96 -6.55
N VAL A 560 55.07 -45.54 -5.86
CA VAL A 560 55.03 -44.49 -4.84
C VAL A 560 54.68 -43.13 -5.45
N VAL A 561 55.22 -42.79 -6.62
CA VAL A 561 54.84 -41.54 -7.33
C VAL A 561 53.38 -41.58 -7.77
N ALA A 562 52.87 -42.72 -8.28
CA ALA A 562 51.46 -42.85 -8.64
C ALA A 562 50.54 -42.76 -7.42
N GLU A 563 50.94 -43.34 -6.29
CA GLU A 563 50.19 -43.28 -5.03
C GLU A 563 50.21 -41.86 -4.43
N LEU A 564 51.32 -41.14 -4.51
CA LEU A 564 51.43 -39.73 -4.12
C LEU A 564 50.60 -38.81 -5.03
N LEU A 565 50.56 -39.07 -6.34
CA LEU A 565 49.69 -38.33 -7.28
C LEU A 565 48.21 -38.58 -7.01
N LEU A 566 47.83 -39.80 -6.63
CA LEU A 566 46.46 -40.13 -6.23
C LEU A 566 46.09 -39.46 -4.90
N GLN A 567 47.01 -39.45 -3.93
CA GLN A 567 46.83 -38.72 -2.67
C GLN A 567 46.72 -37.20 -2.90
N LYS A 568 47.51 -36.64 -3.82
CA LYS A 568 47.38 -35.24 -4.22
C LYS A 568 46.01 -34.94 -4.83
N SER A 569 45.55 -35.74 -5.79
CA SER A 569 44.24 -35.57 -6.44
C SER A 569 43.08 -35.67 -5.43
N THR A 570 43.15 -36.61 -4.49
CA THR A 570 42.12 -36.73 -3.43
C THR A 570 42.14 -35.56 -2.45
N LEU A 571 43.31 -34.99 -2.16
CA LEU A 571 43.43 -33.76 -1.36
C LEU A 571 42.90 -32.53 -2.11
N GLU A 572 43.18 -32.39 -3.41
CA GLU A 572 42.65 -31.32 -4.25
C GLU A 572 41.12 -31.38 -4.35
N ASP A 573 40.54 -32.56 -4.51
CA ASP A 573 39.08 -32.77 -4.49
C ASP A 573 38.45 -32.43 -3.13
N SER A 574 39.12 -32.79 -2.03
CA SER A 574 38.69 -32.43 -0.68
C SER A 574 38.74 -30.92 -0.44
N LEU A 575 39.79 -30.26 -0.95
CA LEU A 575 39.97 -28.81 -0.88
C LEU A 575 38.89 -28.08 -1.70
N ALA A 576 38.60 -28.56 -2.92
CA ALA A 576 37.56 -28.02 -3.79
C ALA A 576 36.16 -28.15 -3.15
N LYS A 577 35.85 -29.30 -2.54
CA LYS A 577 34.58 -29.50 -1.80
C LYS A 577 34.45 -28.58 -0.59
N GLN A 578 35.54 -28.33 0.12
CA GLN A 578 35.54 -27.38 1.24
C GLN A 578 35.40 -25.93 0.76
N ALA A 579 36.07 -25.55 -0.33
CA ALA A 579 35.94 -24.22 -0.93
C ALA A 579 34.50 -23.96 -1.42
N PHE A 580 33.86 -24.96 -2.05
CA PHE A 580 32.46 -24.88 -2.44
C PHE A 580 31.52 -24.71 -1.24
N LYS A 581 31.78 -25.41 -0.13
CA LYS A 581 31.01 -25.26 1.11
C LYS A 581 31.18 -23.86 1.72
N VAL A 582 32.38 -23.27 1.66
CA VAL A 582 32.62 -21.89 2.11
C VAL A 582 31.87 -20.88 1.23
N ALA A 583 31.92 -21.03 -0.09
CA ALA A 583 31.18 -20.17 -1.02
C ALA A 583 29.66 -20.23 -0.79
N SER A 584 29.11 -21.44 -0.63
CA SER A 584 27.68 -21.64 -0.32
C SER A 584 27.25 -20.96 0.99
N LEU A 585 28.10 -20.97 2.02
CA LEU A 585 27.83 -20.30 3.29
C LEU A 585 27.93 -18.77 3.16
N GLU A 586 28.80 -18.26 2.29
CA GLU A 586 28.90 -16.82 2.01
C GLU A 586 27.65 -16.31 1.25
N ASP A 587 27.10 -17.09 0.31
CA ASP A 587 25.84 -16.78 -0.38
C ASP A 587 24.63 -16.78 0.57
N GLU A 588 24.51 -17.77 1.47
CA GLU A 588 23.45 -17.82 2.49
C GLU A 588 23.53 -16.62 3.43
N ARG A 589 24.74 -16.25 3.85
CA ARG A 589 24.99 -15.08 4.67
C ARG A 589 24.54 -13.78 3.98
N GLU A 590 24.85 -13.60 2.70
CA GLU A 590 24.41 -12.41 1.95
C GLU A 590 22.88 -12.32 1.86
N LYS A 591 22.19 -13.46 1.65
CA LYS A 591 20.72 -13.52 1.66
C LYS A 591 20.13 -13.12 3.01
N LEU A 592 20.70 -13.60 4.12
CA LEU A 592 20.27 -13.24 5.48
C LEU A 592 20.51 -11.76 5.78
N VAL A 593 21.66 -11.20 5.37
CA VAL A 593 21.94 -9.76 5.51
C VAL A 593 20.94 -8.91 4.74
N ALA A 594 20.58 -9.32 3.51
CA ALA A 594 19.55 -8.65 2.73
C ALA A 594 18.16 -8.71 3.40
N ALA A 595 17.79 -9.86 3.97
CA ALA A 595 16.54 -10.03 4.73
C ALA A 595 16.48 -9.12 5.96
N VAL A 596 17.58 -9.02 6.73
CA VAL A 596 17.67 -8.10 7.88
C VAL A 596 17.55 -6.64 7.46
N LYS A 597 18.15 -6.26 6.32
CA LYS A 597 18.02 -4.89 5.78
C LYS A 597 16.57 -4.56 5.41
N ALA A 598 15.87 -5.48 4.74
CA ALA A 598 14.46 -5.32 4.38
C ALA A 598 13.55 -5.22 5.61
N LEU A 599 13.79 -6.04 6.64
CA LEU A 599 13.02 -5.98 7.89
C LEU A 599 13.29 -4.70 8.68
N LYS A 600 14.54 -4.19 8.69
CA LYS A 600 14.85 -2.90 9.31
C LYS A 600 14.09 -1.75 8.64
N GLN A 601 14.02 -1.72 7.31
CA GLN A 601 13.24 -0.73 6.57
C GLN A 601 11.73 -0.84 6.88
N LYS A 602 11.19 -2.06 6.97
CA LYS A 602 9.79 -2.28 7.39
C LYS A 602 9.54 -1.78 8.83
N ASN A 603 10.48 -1.99 9.75
CA ASN A 603 10.37 -1.49 11.12
C ASN A 603 10.42 0.04 11.16
N GLU A 604 11.32 0.69 10.42
CA GLU A 604 11.38 2.15 10.32
C GLU A 604 10.07 2.74 9.76
N ALA A 605 9.48 2.11 8.75
CA ALA A 605 8.17 2.49 8.23
C ALA A 605 7.04 2.30 9.26
N ALA A 606 7.05 1.19 10.02
CA ALA A 606 6.10 0.95 11.10
C ALA A 606 6.23 1.96 12.25
N GLN A 607 7.45 2.35 12.63
CA GLN A 607 7.70 3.39 13.63
C GLN A 607 7.23 4.78 13.16
N MET A 608 7.41 5.10 11.88
CA MET A 608 6.88 6.34 11.29
C MET A 608 5.34 6.35 11.29
N LEU A 609 4.71 5.23 10.97
CA LEU A 609 3.25 5.08 11.04
C LEU A 609 2.75 5.20 12.49
N LYS A 610 3.44 4.57 13.46
CA LYS A 610 3.16 4.71 14.90
C LYS A 610 3.22 6.17 15.34
N LYS A 611 4.24 6.91 14.93
CA LYS A 611 4.38 8.34 15.23
C LYS A 611 3.25 9.18 14.61
N LYS A 612 2.86 8.88 13.36
CA LYS A 612 1.75 9.56 12.69
C LYS A 612 0.40 9.31 13.39
N ASN A 613 0.14 8.05 13.76
CA ASN A 613 -1.09 7.66 14.47
C ASN A 613 -1.13 8.26 15.88
N MET A 614 0.01 8.35 16.58
CA MET A 614 0.10 9.03 17.88
C MET A 614 -0.29 10.51 17.77
N LEU A 615 0.28 11.23 16.79
CA LEU A 615 -0.05 12.65 16.56
C LEU A 615 -1.53 12.86 16.18
N ALA A 616 -2.09 11.94 15.37
CA ALA A 616 -3.52 11.96 15.04
C ALA A 616 -4.40 11.73 16.27
N LEU A 617 -4.02 10.78 17.13
CA LEU A 617 -4.71 10.51 18.38
C LEU A 617 -4.66 11.72 19.33
N GLU A 618 -3.51 12.35 19.50
CA GLU A 618 -3.37 13.57 20.31
C GLU A 618 -4.23 14.71 19.77
N ALA A 619 -4.29 14.88 18.44
CA ALA A 619 -5.17 15.86 17.81
C ALA A 619 -6.66 15.54 18.05
N MET A 620 -7.07 14.26 17.98
CA MET A 620 -8.43 13.84 18.31
C MET A 620 -8.75 14.07 19.79
N LYS A 621 -7.84 13.72 20.72
CA LYS A 621 -8.02 14.00 22.17
C LYS A 621 -8.25 15.48 22.42
N LYS A 622 -7.43 16.33 21.79
CA LYS A 622 -7.57 17.78 21.88
C LYS A 622 -8.92 18.26 21.35
N GLN A 623 -9.39 17.72 20.22
CA GLN A 623 -10.72 18.05 19.68
C GLN A 623 -11.85 17.61 20.61
N VAL A 624 -11.75 16.46 21.27
CA VAL A 624 -12.74 16.01 22.26
C VAL A 624 -12.74 16.93 23.50
N GLU A 625 -11.58 17.38 23.97
CA GLU A 625 -11.48 18.34 25.08
C GLU A 625 -12.01 19.73 24.73
N GLU A 626 -11.68 20.23 23.53
CA GLU A 626 -12.23 21.47 23.00
C GLU A 626 -13.76 21.37 22.82
N ALA A 627 -14.27 20.23 22.34
CA ALA A 627 -15.70 20.00 22.21
C ALA A 627 -16.43 19.95 23.57
N ARG A 628 -15.79 19.33 24.57
CA ARG A 628 -16.30 19.25 25.94
C ARG A 628 -16.35 20.60 26.64
N SER A 629 -15.36 21.46 26.39
CA SER A 629 -15.31 22.83 26.94
C SER A 629 -16.23 23.80 26.19
N GLY A 630 -16.51 23.55 24.90
CA GLY A 630 -17.38 24.37 24.05
C GLY A 630 -18.89 24.14 24.21
N GLY A 631 -19.33 23.28 25.13
CA GLY A 631 -20.77 23.07 25.40
C GLY A 631 -21.52 22.25 24.34
N LEU A 632 -20.81 21.46 23.52
CA LEU A 632 -21.43 20.54 22.56
C LEU A 632 -22.30 19.49 23.27
N ALA A 633 -23.33 19.00 22.57
CA ALA A 633 -24.30 18.08 23.14
C ALA A 633 -23.61 16.80 23.63
N THR A 634 -24.05 16.29 24.79
CA THR A 634 -23.44 15.13 25.45
C THR A 634 -23.33 13.90 24.55
N LYS A 635 -24.24 13.74 23.58
CA LYS A 635 -24.21 12.65 22.59
C LYS A 635 -23.05 12.75 21.59
N GLU A 636 -22.73 13.95 21.10
CA GLU A 636 -21.65 14.16 20.13
C GLU A 636 -20.27 13.94 20.77
N VAL A 637 -20.13 14.34 22.04
CA VAL A 637 -18.93 14.07 22.83
C VAL A 637 -18.75 12.56 23.07
N GLU A 638 -19.85 11.82 23.27
CA GLU A 638 -19.79 10.37 23.50
C GLU A 638 -19.43 9.59 22.21
N GLU A 639 -19.94 10.02 21.04
CA GLU A 639 -19.52 9.48 19.75
C GLU A 639 -18.03 9.74 19.47
N MET A 640 -17.54 10.95 19.76
CA MET A 640 -16.11 11.26 19.62
C MET A 640 -15.22 10.43 20.57
N LYS A 641 -15.68 10.13 21.79
CA LYS A 641 -14.97 9.21 22.70
C LYS A 641 -14.94 7.78 22.19
N MET A 642 -16.02 7.30 21.57
CA MET A 642 -16.05 5.96 20.96
C MET A 642 -15.07 5.85 19.80
N LEU A 643 -15.01 6.87 18.93
CA LEU A 643 -14.01 6.94 17.86
C LEU A 643 -12.58 7.01 18.40
N LEU A 644 -12.36 7.78 19.47
CA LEU A 644 -11.07 7.86 20.14
C LEU A 644 -10.64 6.49 20.69
N ARG A 645 -11.56 5.74 21.30
CA ARG A 645 -11.30 4.38 21.82
C ARG A 645 -10.98 3.40 20.68
N GLY A 646 -11.64 3.51 19.54
CA GLY A 646 -11.29 2.75 18.33
C GLY A 646 -9.87 3.04 17.85
N ALA A 647 -9.47 4.31 17.81
CA ALA A 647 -8.12 4.72 17.43
C ALA A 647 -7.04 4.29 18.45
N GLU A 648 -7.38 4.22 19.75
CA GLU A 648 -6.50 3.67 20.79
C GLU A 648 -6.27 2.17 20.60
N ILE A 649 -7.31 1.40 20.27
CA ILE A 649 -7.20 -0.04 19.97
C ILE A 649 -6.35 -0.28 18.71
N GLU A 650 -6.55 0.50 17.65
CA GLU A 650 -5.72 0.42 16.44
C GLU A 650 -4.25 0.75 16.73
N ARG A 651 -4.00 1.72 17.63
CA ARG A 651 -2.65 2.03 18.10
C ARG A 651 -2.04 0.83 18.82
N GLU A 652 -2.72 0.24 19.79
CA GLU A 652 -2.22 -0.94 20.52
C GLU A 652 -1.91 -2.11 19.57
N ALA A 653 -2.78 -2.37 18.58
CA ALA A 653 -2.53 -3.38 17.56
C ALA A 653 -1.29 -3.07 16.70
N SER A 654 -1.08 -1.80 16.37
CA SER A 654 0.13 -1.37 15.64
C SER A 654 1.41 -1.49 16.47
N GLU A 655 1.33 -1.26 17.78
CA GLU A 655 2.46 -1.41 18.70
C GLU A 655 2.86 -2.88 18.88
N GLN A 656 1.88 -3.78 18.97
CA GLN A 656 2.13 -5.23 18.99
C GLN A 656 2.79 -5.73 17.70
N LYS A 657 2.35 -5.24 16.53
CA LYS A 657 2.99 -5.57 15.24
C LYS A 657 4.44 -5.08 15.15
N ALA A 658 4.73 -3.89 15.66
CA ALA A 658 6.09 -3.37 15.71
C ALA A 658 7.00 -4.19 16.63
N ALA A 659 6.50 -4.59 17.81
CA ALA A 659 7.24 -5.43 18.74
C ALA A 659 7.56 -6.82 18.15
N LEU A 660 6.62 -7.42 17.40
CA LEU A 660 6.83 -8.69 16.72
C LEU A 660 7.90 -8.58 15.62
N ALA A 661 7.88 -7.50 14.82
CA ALA A 661 8.91 -7.23 13.82
C ALA A 661 10.30 -7.01 14.45
N GLU A 662 10.39 -6.35 15.61
CA GLU A 662 11.66 -6.20 16.34
C GLU A 662 12.21 -7.54 16.84
N SER A 663 11.34 -8.43 17.32
CA SER A 663 11.72 -9.79 17.72
C SER A 663 12.24 -10.61 16.53
N GLU A 664 11.61 -10.52 15.36
CA GLU A 664 12.09 -11.19 14.14
C GLU A 664 13.46 -10.68 13.70
N VAL A 665 13.68 -9.36 13.76
CA VAL A 665 15.00 -8.76 13.45
C VAL A 665 16.07 -9.23 14.43
N GLN A 666 15.75 -9.38 15.71
CA GLN A 666 16.71 -9.91 16.71
C GLN A 666 17.05 -11.38 16.44
N SER A 667 16.05 -12.21 16.11
CA SER A 667 16.26 -13.61 15.75
C SER A 667 17.22 -13.76 14.56
N LEU A 668 16.98 -13.01 13.47
CA LEU A 668 17.84 -13.05 12.29
C LEU A 668 19.26 -12.52 12.55
N ARG A 669 19.42 -11.56 13.47
CA ARG A 669 20.77 -11.11 13.89
C ARG A 669 21.54 -12.22 14.59
N GLN A 670 20.89 -12.98 15.47
CA GLN A 670 21.50 -14.14 16.13
C GLN A 670 21.86 -15.22 15.11
N GLU A 671 21.01 -15.44 14.11
CA GLU A 671 21.30 -16.39 13.03
C GLU A 671 22.52 -15.96 12.21
N ILE A 672 22.61 -14.68 11.80
CA ILE A 672 23.79 -14.13 11.11
C ILE A 672 25.06 -14.30 11.96
N GLU A 673 24.99 -14.02 13.26
CA GLU A 673 26.13 -14.19 14.17
C GLU A 673 26.56 -15.66 14.27
N ALA A 674 25.61 -16.60 14.30
CA ALA A 674 25.91 -18.03 14.27
C ALA A 674 26.58 -18.45 12.94
N TYR A 675 26.15 -17.89 11.81
CA TYR A 675 26.79 -18.11 10.50
C TYR A 675 28.20 -17.51 10.42
N ASP A 676 28.42 -16.31 10.95
CA ASP A 676 29.74 -15.69 11.03
C ASP A 676 30.71 -16.53 11.88
N ASN A 677 30.24 -17.09 12.98
CA ASN A 677 31.02 -18.01 13.81
C ASN A 677 31.36 -19.31 13.06
N LYS A 678 30.40 -19.90 12.33
CA LYS A 678 30.65 -21.09 11.48
C LYS A 678 31.66 -20.81 10.37
N LEU A 679 31.55 -19.66 9.71
CA LEU A 679 32.46 -19.24 8.63
C LEU A 679 33.87 -19.00 9.16
N THR A 680 34.00 -18.36 10.33
CA THR A 680 35.29 -18.15 11.00
C THR A 680 35.94 -19.47 11.36
N GLY A 681 35.19 -20.39 11.97
CA GLY A 681 35.68 -21.73 12.28
C GLY A 681 36.09 -22.54 11.04
N ALA A 682 35.36 -22.41 9.93
CA ALA A 682 35.74 -23.03 8.66
C ALA A 682 37.05 -22.45 8.11
N LYS A 683 37.24 -21.12 8.16
CA LYS A 683 38.47 -20.44 7.74
C LYS A 683 39.68 -20.84 8.59
N GLU A 684 39.50 -20.97 9.91
CA GLU A 684 40.54 -21.46 10.82
C GLU A 684 40.93 -22.91 10.53
N LYS A 685 39.96 -23.81 10.33
CA LYS A 685 40.21 -25.21 9.92
C LYS A 685 40.98 -25.28 8.61
N PHE A 686 40.60 -24.48 7.62
CA PHE A 686 41.27 -24.43 6.31
C PHE A 686 42.72 -23.92 6.46
N THR A 687 42.93 -22.89 7.28
CA THR A 687 44.27 -22.35 7.58
C THR A 687 45.16 -23.40 8.27
N LEU A 688 44.61 -24.17 9.20
CA LEU A 688 45.34 -25.26 9.87
C LEU A 688 45.68 -26.40 8.91
N GLN A 689 44.77 -26.76 7.99
CA GLN A 689 45.03 -27.76 6.94
C GLN A 689 46.17 -27.32 6.02
N ILE A 690 46.18 -26.06 5.57
CA ILE A 690 47.27 -25.51 4.76
C ILE A 690 48.61 -25.59 5.52
N LYS A 691 48.64 -25.14 6.78
CA LYS A 691 49.86 -25.21 7.61
C LYS A 691 50.37 -26.63 7.82
N GLN A 692 49.46 -27.60 7.93
CA GLN A 692 49.84 -29.00 8.07
C GLN A 692 50.42 -29.58 6.78
N ILE A 693 49.81 -29.28 5.63
CA ILE A 693 50.35 -29.63 4.30
C ILE A 693 51.74 -29.00 4.12
N GLU A 694 51.91 -27.71 4.44
CA GLU A 694 53.21 -27.03 4.39
C GLU A 694 54.27 -27.72 5.26
N LYS A 695 53.87 -28.25 6.44
CA LYS A 695 54.78 -28.96 7.35
C LYS A 695 55.19 -30.32 6.81
N GLU A 696 54.24 -31.11 6.29
CA GLU A 696 54.49 -32.42 5.69
C GLU A 696 55.40 -32.28 4.46
N VAL A 697 55.09 -31.33 3.58
CA VAL A 697 55.91 -30.97 2.42
C VAL A 697 57.33 -30.54 2.81
N LYS A 698 57.47 -29.72 3.85
CA LYS A 698 58.78 -29.24 4.31
C LYS A 698 59.63 -30.38 4.89
N ALA A 699 59.00 -31.39 5.48
CA ALA A 699 59.69 -32.61 5.90
C ALA A 699 60.16 -33.42 4.68
N ASP A 700 59.34 -33.55 3.64
CA ASP A 700 59.69 -34.28 2.42
C ASP A 700 60.78 -33.58 1.60
N LEU A 701 60.77 -32.24 1.50
CA LEU A 701 61.82 -31.47 0.83
C LEU A 701 63.19 -31.59 1.53
N SER A 702 63.21 -31.87 2.84
CA SER A 702 64.47 -32.15 3.56
C SER A 702 65.11 -33.50 3.19
N SER A 703 64.39 -34.36 2.45
CA SER A 703 64.89 -35.66 1.96
C SER A 703 65.58 -35.60 0.58
N GLY A 704 65.71 -34.41 -0.04
CA GLY A 704 66.70 -34.19 -1.11
C GLY A 704 66.24 -34.41 -2.57
N SER A 705 64.93 -34.43 -2.86
CA SER A 705 64.42 -34.50 -4.23
C SER A 705 64.28 -33.11 -4.87
N SER A 706 65.14 -32.83 -5.87
CA SER A 706 65.23 -31.55 -6.61
C SER A 706 63.95 -31.20 -7.40
N ASP A 707 63.22 -32.20 -7.88
CA ASP A 707 62.12 -32.00 -8.83
C ASP A 707 60.83 -31.46 -8.19
N HIS A 708 60.65 -31.63 -6.88
CA HIS A 708 59.49 -31.06 -6.17
C HIS A 708 59.58 -29.53 -6.03
N THR A 709 60.78 -28.95 -6.10
CA THR A 709 61.03 -27.52 -5.86
C THR A 709 60.36 -26.60 -6.89
N GLU A 710 60.27 -27.03 -8.15
CA GLU A 710 59.61 -26.24 -9.20
C GLU A 710 58.09 -26.32 -9.12
N LEU A 711 57.54 -27.50 -8.83
CA LEU A 711 56.10 -27.68 -8.64
C LEU A 711 55.59 -26.83 -7.45
N PHE A 712 56.40 -26.72 -6.39
CA PHE A 712 56.09 -25.85 -5.25
C PHE A 712 56.18 -24.36 -5.56
N LYS A 713 57.12 -23.93 -6.40
CA LYS A 713 57.14 -22.54 -6.88
C LYS A 713 55.87 -22.22 -7.65
N SER A 714 55.41 -23.12 -8.51
CA SER A 714 54.16 -22.96 -9.27
C SER A 714 52.93 -22.88 -8.36
N LEU A 715 52.77 -23.82 -7.41
CA LEU A 715 51.66 -23.83 -6.46
C LEU A 715 51.63 -22.59 -5.55
N ARG A 716 52.81 -22.12 -5.11
CA ARG A 716 52.92 -20.88 -4.32
C ARG A 716 52.52 -19.65 -5.14
N GLN A 717 52.87 -19.64 -6.43
CA GLN A 717 52.51 -18.58 -7.36
C GLN A 717 50.99 -18.54 -7.63
N GLU A 718 50.36 -19.70 -7.79
CA GLU A 718 48.90 -19.82 -7.91
C GLU A 718 48.16 -19.43 -6.63
N LEU A 719 48.65 -19.85 -5.46
CA LEU A 719 48.09 -19.43 -4.17
C LEU A 719 48.21 -17.92 -3.95
N GLU A 720 49.33 -17.31 -4.33
CA GLU A 720 49.50 -15.86 -4.31
C GLU A 720 48.58 -15.15 -5.31
N ALA A 721 48.35 -15.72 -6.49
CA ALA A 721 47.42 -15.17 -7.46
C ALA A 721 45.98 -15.20 -6.94
N ALA A 722 45.53 -16.34 -6.38
CA ALA A 722 44.22 -16.49 -5.77
C ALA A 722 44.01 -15.52 -4.58
N ASN A 723 45.03 -15.35 -3.73
CA ASN A 723 44.98 -14.39 -2.63
C ASN A 723 44.91 -12.92 -3.11
N ARG A 724 45.61 -12.58 -4.19
CA ARG A 724 45.50 -11.24 -4.81
C ARG A 724 44.11 -11.01 -5.39
N GLU A 725 43.49 -12.03 -5.96
CA GLU A 725 42.14 -11.95 -6.52
C GLU A 725 41.06 -11.80 -5.43
N ALA A 726 41.15 -12.59 -4.36
CA ALA A 726 40.30 -12.43 -3.18
C ALA A 726 40.46 -11.03 -2.53
N ALA A 727 41.69 -10.50 -2.47
CA ALA A 727 41.93 -9.14 -1.98
C ALA A 727 41.31 -8.06 -2.88
N LYS A 728 41.31 -8.25 -4.21
CA LYS A 728 40.63 -7.35 -5.17
C LYS A 728 39.11 -7.39 -4.95
N GLN A 729 38.52 -8.57 -4.82
CA GLN A 729 37.07 -8.71 -4.56
C GLN A 729 36.66 -8.07 -3.22
N LYS A 730 37.45 -8.26 -2.15
CA LYS A 730 37.22 -7.60 -0.85
C LYS A 730 37.32 -6.08 -0.92
N LYS A 731 38.25 -5.54 -1.74
CA LYS A 731 38.38 -4.11 -1.98
C LYS A 731 37.19 -3.56 -2.79
N ALA A 732 36.75 -4.29 -3.81
CA ALA A 732 35.56 -3.94 -4.61
C ALA A 732 34.28 -3.92 -3.75
N GLY A 733 34.09 -4.92 -2.89
CA GLY A 733 32.97 -4.96 -1.93
C GLY A 733 33.00 -3.78 -0.95
N LYS A 734 34.17 -3.42 -0.40
CA LYS A 734 34.32 -2.23 0.46
C LYS A 734 34.00 -0.92 -0.26
N ASN A 735 34.34 -0.81 -1.55
CA ASN A 735 34.04 0.38 -2.34
C ASN A 735 32.53 0.52 -2.60
N LYS A 736 31.84 -0.57 -2.99
CA LYS A 736 30.38 -0.59 -3.13
C LYS A 736 29.66 -0.22 -1.83
N LEU A 737 30.16 -0.70 -0.69
CA LEU A 737 29.60 -0.37 0.63
C LEU A 737 29.75 1.12 0.99
N LYS A 738 30.86 1.76 0.58
CA LYS A 738 31.06 3.21 0.75
C LYS A 738 30.13 4.02 -0.16
N GLU A 739 29.92 3.57 -1.39
CA GLU A 739 29.02 4.21 -2.35
C GLU A 739 27.57 4.21 -1.83
N ILE A 740 27.10 3.04 -1.36
CA ILE A 740 25.78 2.91 -0.72
C ILE A 740 25.65 3.80 0.52
N GLN A 741 26.73 3.96 1.30
CA GLN A 741 26.72 4.85 2.47
C GLN A 741 26.59 6.32 2.07
N ILE A 742 27.26 6.75 1.01
CA ILE A 742 27.16 8.12 0.48
C ILE A 742 25.72 8.41 0.01
N ASP A 743 25.09 7.46 -0.70
CA ASP A 743 23.70 7.62 -1.15
C ASP A 743 22.71 7.68 0.02
N LEU A 744 22.96 6.89 1.07
CA LEU A 744 22.13 6.88 2.27
C LEU A 744 22.24 8.22 3.02
N ASP A 745 23.45 8.75 3.20
CA ASP A 745 23.69 10.04 3.85
C ASP A 745 23.02 11.18 3.05
N ALA A 746 23.11 11.14 1.71
CA ALA A 746 22.42 12.11 0.84
C ALA A 746 20.88 12.03 0.96
N HIS A 747 20.31 10.84 1.09
CA HIS A 747 18.86 10.68 1.34
C HIS A 747 18.43 11.21 2.71
N VAL A 748 19.24 10.98 3.76
CA VAL A 748 18.98 11.51 5.10
C VAL A 748 19.02 13.05 5.10
N ASP A 749 19.98 13.65 4.41
CA ASP A 749 20.06 15.10 4.24
C ASP A 749 18.84 15.67 3.51
N ALA A 750 18.41 15.02 2.42
CA ALA A 750 17.22 15.43 1.67
C ALA A 750 15.93 15.37 2.51
N VAL A 751 15.75 14.32 3.32
CA VAL A 751 14.61 14.18 4.24
C VAL A 751 14.65 15.26 5.34
N THR A 752 15.84 15.58 5.84
CA THR A 752 16.04 16.62 6.85
C THR A 752 15.67 18.00 6.28
N LEU A 753 16.10 18.29 5.05
CA LEU A 753 15.81 19.55 4.36
C LEU A 753 14.30 19.70 4.04
N LEU A 754 13.62 18.62 3.66
CA LEU A 754 12.17 18.59 3.49
C LEU A 754 11.42 18.88 4.81
N ARG A 755 11.91 18.34 5.94
CA ARG A 755 11.35 18.64 7.27
C ARG A 755 11.51 20.12 7.61
N GLU A 756 12.71 20.69 7.42
CA GLU A 756 12.95 22.11 7.67
C GLU A 756 12.09 23.04 6.80
N MET A 757 11.86 22.68 5.54
CA MET A 757 10.95 23.43 4.67
C MET A 757 9.50 23.35 5.14
N GLY A 758 9.06 22.17 5.61
CA GLY A 758 7.75 21.99 6.22
C GLY A 758 7.55 22.86 7.46
N ASP A 759 8.56 22.92 8.35
CA ASP A 759 8.53 23.73 9.56
C ASP A 759 8.55 25.23 9.25
N LYS A 760 9.34 25.67 8.25
CA LYS A 760 9.33 27.06 7.76
C LYS A 760 7.99 27.46 7.16
N TYR A 761 7.37 26.59 6.38
CA TYR A 761 6.04 26.84 5.80
C TYR A 761 4.98 26.96 6.90
N LYS A 762 5.01 26.07 7.90
CA LYS A 762 4.09 26.10 9.05
C LYS A 762 4.27 27.39 9.86
N SER A 763 5.51 27.79 10.14
CA SER A 763 5.84 29.05 10.84
C SER A 763 5.38 30.28 10.04
N HIS A 764 5.58 30.29 8.71
CA HIS A 764 5.13 31.39 7.86
C HIS A 764 3.60 31.49 7.79
N SER A 765 2.90 30.36 7.68
CA SER A 765 1.44 30.29 7.73
C SER A 765 0.91 30.78 9.08
N GLN A 766 1.51 30.36 10.20
CA GLN A 766 1.14 30.85 11.53
C GLN A 766 1.41 32.35 11.70
N MET A 767 2.52 32.86 11.16
CA MET A 767 2.83 34.30 11.17
C MET A 767 1.81 35.10 10.35
N LEU A 768 1.40 34.59 9.17
CA LEU A 768 0.37 35.21 8.34
C LEU A 768 -0.98 35.23 9.03
N MET A 769 -1.40 34.10 9.62
CA MET A 769 -2.64 34.03 10.40
C MET A 769 -2.58 35.00 11.59
N LYS A 770 -1.48 35.01 12.34
CA LYS A 770 -1.30 35.95 13.45
C LYS A 770 -1.33 37.41 12.99
N ARG A 771 -0.71 37.75 11.86
CA ARG A 771 -0.77 39.11 11.29
C ARG A 771 -2.17 39.51 10.84
N LEU A 772 -2.95 38.58 10.31
CA LEU A 772 -4.34 38.82 9.92
C LEU A 772 -5.22 39.03 11.16
N THR A 773 -5.00 38.24 12.21
CA THR A 773 -5.68 38.39 13.51
C THR A 773 -5.27 39.70 14.22
N ASP A 774 -3.96 40.00 14.29
CA ASP A 774 -3.43 41.22 14.92
C ASP A 774 -3.84 42.49 14.15
N ALA A 775 -4.16 42.37 12.86
CA ALA A 775 -4.70 43.47 12.03
C ALA A 775 -6.20 43.71 12.25
N GLY A 776 -6.86 42.97 13.16
CA GLY A 776 -8.29 43.13 13.44
C GLY A 776 -9.20 42.72 12.28
N ILE A 777 -8.67 41.96 11.32
CA ILE A 777 -9.45 41.41 10.20
C ILE A 777 -10.10 40.11 10.69
N GLU A 778 -11.13 40.23 11.51
CA GLU A 778 -11.94 39.08 11.98
C GLU A 778 -12.88 38.57 10.87
N ASP A 779 -13.18 39.39 9.86
CA ASP A 779 -13.93 39.01 8.66
C ASP A 779 -13.03 39.07 7.41
N VAL A 780 -12.40 37.95 7.07
CA VAL A 780 -11.81 37.76 5.74
C VAL A 780 -12.96 37.38 4.79
N PRO A 781 -13.28 38.20 3.77
CA PRO A 781 -14.43 37.96 2.91
C PRO A 781 -14.26 36.65 2.13
N GLU A 782 -15.32 35.83 2.12
CA GLU A 782 -15.45 34.71 1.19
C GLU A 782 -15.26 35.22 -0.23
N MET A 783 -14.19 34.77 -0.88
CA MET A 783 -13.91 35.07 -2.28
C MET A 783 -15.04 34.50 -3.17
N PRO A 784 -15.49 35.25 -4.18
CA PRO A 784 -16.77 35.04 -4.82
C PRO A 784 -16.84 33.71 -5.57
N THR A 785 -17.86 32.92 -5.25
CA THR A 785 -18.31 31.80 -6.07
C THR A 785 -18.90 32.35 -7.37
N MET A 786 -18.18 32.18 -8.48
CA MET A 786 -18.74 32.38 -9.81
C MET A 786 -19.84 31.32 -10.04
N SER A 787 -21.04 31.83 -10.31
CA SER A 787 -22.26 31.09 -10.60
C SER A 787 -22.13 30.26 -11.90
N PRO A 788 -22.75 29.08 -12.03
CA PRO A 788 -22.71 28.25 -13.24
C PRO A 788 -23.85 28.65 -14.17
N ALA A 789 -23.62 29.65 -15.02
CA ALA A 789 -24.45 29.90 -16.18
C ALA A 789 -23.57 30.48 -17.28
N VAL A 790 -23.71 29.94 -18.50
CA VAL A 790 -23.00 30.28 -19.74
C VAL A 790 -21.64 29.59 -19.92
N GLN A 791 -21.66 28.37 -20.47
CA GLN A 791 -20.77 27.91 -21.55
C GLN A 791 -21.14 26.48 -21.99
N GLU A 792 -22.31 26.35 -22.60
CA GLU A 792 -22.52 25.37 -23.68
C GLU A 792 -22.15 26.08 -25.00
N HIS A 793 -21.57 25.32 -25.93
CA HIS A 793 -20.98 25.72 -27.21
C HIS A 793 -19.53 26.23 -27.15
N GLN A 794 -18.58 25.33 -27.44
CA GLN A 794 -17.57 25.46 -28.51
C GLN A 794 -16.43 24.43 -28.29
N SER A 795 -16.48 23.32 -29.01
CA SER A 795 -15.28 22.62 -29.52
C SER A 795 -15.70 21.53 -30.53
N GLU A 796 -16.25 21.98 -31.66
CA GLU A 796 -16.06 21.32 -32.96
C GLU A 796 -15.12 22.23 -33.77
N HIS A 797 -14.32 21.62 -34.64
CA HIS A 797 -13.27 22.20 -35.49
C HIS A 797 -11.89 22.45 -34.86
N GLU A 798 -10.95 21.54 -35.15
CA GLU A 798 -9.81 21.86 -36.00
C GLU A 798 -9.18 20.57 -36.53
N SER A 799 -9.66 20.20 -37.73
CA SER A 799 -9.01 19.32 -38.68
C SER A 799 -8.13 20.19 -39.58
N GLU A 800 -6.80 20.11 -39.45
CA GLU A 800 -5.90 20.64 -40.46
C GLU A 800 -5.56 19.56 -41.48
N SER A 801 -5.90 19.93 -42.71
CA SER A 801 -5.64 19.29 -43.98
C SER A 801 -4.20 19.50 -44.43
N GLU A 802 -3.50 18.41 -44.78
CA GLU A 802 -2.48 18.44 -45.82
C GLU A 802 -2.93 17.53 -46.96
N SER A 803 -3.38 18.15 -48.04
CA SER A 803 -3.65 17.53 -49.32
C SER A 803 -2.57 17.97 -50.31
N GLU A 804 -1.68 17.06 -50.68
CA GLU A 804 -0.98 17.12 -51.96
C GLU A 804 -1.58 16.08 -52.91
N SER A 805 -2.19 16.62 -53.95
CA SER A 805 -2.63 15.96 -55.18
C SER A 805 -1.51 15.22 -55.89
N VAL A 806 -1.78 14.05 -56.49
CA VAL A 806 -1.44 13.74 -57.90
C VAL A 806 -2.31 12.56 -58.40
N SER A 807 -3.00 12.87 -59.50
CA SER A 807 -3.68 12.11 -60.56
C SER A 807 -3.45 10.60 -60.79
N GLY A 808 -4.49 9.96 -61.35
CA GLY A 808 -4.38 8.91 -62.38
C GLY A 808 -5.33 7.72 -62.15
N SER A 809 -6.60 7.79 -62.53
CA SER A 809 -7.18 7.36 -63.82
C SER A 809 -6.95 5.88 -64.19
N GLU A 810 -8.09 5.19 -64.35
CA GLU A 810 -8.39 4.25 -65.44
C GLU A 810 -8.11 2.73 -65.31
N THR A 811 -9.25 2.01 -65.29
CA THR A 811 -9.61 0.86 -66.14
C THR A 811 -9.32 -0.58 -65.68
N SER A 812 -10.32 -1.39 -66.04
CA SER A 812 -10.21 -2.78 -66.52
C SER A 812 -10.57 -3.89 -65.54
N SER A 813 -11.86 -4.24 -65.61
CA SER A 813 -12.38 -5.58 -65.43
C SER A 813 -11.90 -6.54 -66.55
N MET A 814 -11.31 -7.69 -66.20
CA MET A 814 -11.41 -8.99 -66.91
C MET A 814 -10.91 -10.06 -65.93
N SER A 815 -11.79 -10.90 -65.40
CA SER A 815 -12.14 -12.24 -65.92
C SER A 815 -10.97 -13.22 -66.01
N GLY A 816 -11.16 -14.40 -65.41
CA GLY A 816 -10.76 -15.64 -66.06
C GLY A 816 -9.60 -16.42 -65.46
N THR A 817 -9.97 -17.39 -64.62
CA THR A 817 -9.62 -18.83 -64.75
C THR A 817 -8.17 -19.33 -64.66
N SER A 818 -8.09 -20.44 -63.92
CA SER A 818 -7.23 -21.62 -64.08
C SER A 818 -5.91 -21.62 -63.30
N THR A 819 -5.77 -22.42 -62.23
CA THR A 819 -5.59 -23.89 -62.19
C THR A 819 -4.10 -24.25 -62.07
N ILE A 820 -3.75 -24.76 -60.88
CA ILE A 820 -2.85 -25.90 -60.57
C ILE A 820 -1.46 -25.92 -61.23
N ILE A 821 -0.40 -26.04 -60.41
CA ILE A 821 0.59 -27.15 -60.41
C ILE A 821 1.70 -26.91 -59.35
N SER A 822 1.86 -27.93 -58.49
CA SER A 822 3.04 -28.42 -57.74
C SER A 822 4.01 -27.42 -57.09
N ALA A 823 4.22 -27.42 -55.77
CA ALA A 823 4.93 -28.44 -54.98
C ALA A 823 6.45 -28.54 -55.26
N THR A 824 7.19 -28.35 -54.15
CA THR A 824 8.55 -28.82 -53.80
C THR A 824 9.78 -28.22 -54.49
N ARG A 825 10.52 -27.39 -53.73
CA ARG A 825 11.72 -27.86 -53.03
C ARG A 825 11.91 -27.12 -51.71
#